data_AF-A0A523ISP2-F1
#
_entry.id   AF-A0A523ISP2-F1
#
_cell.length_a   1.000
_cell.length_b   1.000
_cell.length_c   1.000
_cell.angle_alpha   90.00
_cell.angle_beta   90.00
_cell.angle_gamma   90.00
#
_symmetry.space_group_name_H-M   'P 1'
#
loop_
_entity.id
_entity.type
_entity.pdbx_description
1 polymer ?
#
loop_
_entity_poly.entity_id
_entity_poly.type
_entity_poly.pdbx_seq_one_letter_code
_entity_poly.pdbx_strand_id
1 'polypeptide(L)'
;MKSLYNFDGLKVTSFESRRAKEIEKLIRYHGGVPRIAPSMREIPLSQSTDALKFAKNLIGEKFDIVILMTGVGTRALLKAVTTKYPEKEFIKALKKTTIVVRGPKPVAALREMRLKPNIIVPEPNTWRDVLTTLDSELQLKGKRIAIQEYGISNKEFIISLRKKGAKVTPVPIYKWALPEDLEPLHNAIKSIKDSKEDISIFTSSQQIYHLFEVASQDGSQDELKEGFKKIVIASIGPTTSETLNRFGLSPDYEPDSPKMGNLIREVARLGKELVRKKRTAYKNGVDTNNWRQMDMVWSKGSQKKRKETTKNSVFMKACRLEETDYTPIWLMRQAGRYMREYREIRSKISFLELCKTPELAAEVTLSAVDRLGVDAAIIFADILLIVEPLGVGLEFSKGEGPRIKRPVRSGKAVDRINDFDPESLQYVYDALKITRRALDPKKALIGFAGAPFTVASYMIEGGGSRTYENTKGLMYKDPGAWHTMMEKLSTATASYLNNQIKAGADAVQLFDSWVGCLSRDDYKEFVLPHMKKLISEIHKDTPVIHFGTGTGALLDLIKESGSQVIGLDWRVDLAKAWRQIGYDKAVQGNLDPVLLFSTPSEIRRRTKKIMDKAKGRPGFIFNLGHGILPKTPVDNVLALIDFVHEYSTKK
;
A
#
# COMPACT_ATOMS: atom_id res chain seq x y z
N MET A 1 20.89 21.40 -0.48
CA MET A 1 19.75 20.61 0.05
C MET A 1 20.16 19.15 -0.02
N LYS A 2 20.20 18.42 1.10
CA LYS A 2 20.25 16.96 1.02
C LYS A 2 18.90 16.49 0.47
N SER A 3 18.89 15.79 -0.65
CA SER A 3 17.69 15.15 -1.21
C SER A 3 17.07 14.24 -0.13
N LEU A 4 15.75 14.27 0.07
CA LEU A 4 15.06 13.28 0.94
C LEU A 4 15.25 11.85 0.46
N TYR A 5 15.47 11.69 -0.84
CA TYR A 5 15.82 10.44 -1.46
C TYR A 5 17.34 10.30 -1.41
N ASN A 6 17.84 9.70 -0.35
CA ASN A 6 19.28 9.53 -0.15
C ASN A 6 19.60 8.20 0.51
N PHE A 7 20.39 7.38 -0.19
CA PHE A 7 20.94 6.14 0.33
C PHE A 7 21.94 6.37 1.47
N ASP A 8 22.42 7.59 1.74
CA ASP A 8 23.33 7.89 2.85
C ASP A 8 24.60 7.02 2.83
N GLY A 9 25.13 6.72 1.64
CA GLY A 9 26.33 5.89 1.46
C GLY A 9 26.09 4.38 1.56
N LEU A 10 24.84 3.92 1.65
CA LEU A 10 24.53 2.48 1.60
C LEU A 10 25.04 1.86 0.29
N LYS A 11 25.52 0.61 0.41
CA LYS A 11 25.99 -0.20 -0.71
C LYS A 11 24.81 -0.91 -1.37
N VAL A 12 24.59 -0.60 -2.64
CA VAL A 12 23.42 -1.01 -3.41
C VAL A 12 23.85 -1.86 -4.58
N THR A 13 23.54 -3.16 -4.52
CA THR A 13 23.74 -4.09 -5.62
C THR A 13 22.54 -4.07 -6.56
N SER A 14 22.79 -3.95 -7.86
CA SER A 14 21.77 -4.07 -8.90
C SER A 14 22.15 -5.15 -9.91
N PHE A 15 21.16 -5.98 -10.27
CA PHE A 15 21.29 -7.04 -11.27
C PHE A 15 20.79 -6.61 -12.67
N GLU A 16 20.50 -5.32 -12.86
CA GLU A 16 20.06 -4.78 -14.15
C GLU A 16 21.16 -4.90 -15.21
N SER A 17 20.77 -5.34 -16.41
CA SER A 17 21.71 -5.57 -17.51
C SER A 17 21.53 -4.56 -18.64
N ARG A 18 20.29 -4.34 -19.10
CA ARG A 18 20.02 -3.44 -20.24
C ARG A 18 20.20 -1.97 -19.89
N ARG A 19 19.81 -1.61 -18.67
CA ARG A 19 19.88 -0.22 -18.16
C ARG A 19 20.90 -0.06 -17.04
N ALA A 20 21.94 -0.91 -17.03
CA ALA A 20 23.00 -0.96 -16.03
C ALA A 20 23.61 0.43 -15.75
N LYS A 21 24.01 1.17 -16.79
CA LYS A 21 24.57 2.53 -16.66
C LYS A 21 23.59 3.54 -16.07
N GLU A 22 22.30 3.38 -16.36
CA GLU A 22 21.27 4.32 -15.89
C GLU A 22 20.94 4.08 -14.42
N ILE A 23 20.77 2.82 -14.01
CA ILE A 23 20.53 2.49 -12.60
C ILE A 23 21.73 2.87 -11.74
N GLU A 24 22.97 2.70 -12.24
CA GLU A 24 24.19 3.14 -11.56
C GLU A 24 24.18 4.65 -11.31
N LYS A 25 23.87 5.43 -12.36
CA LYS A 25 23.75 6.89 -12.25
C LYS A 25 22.68 7.30 -11.24
N LEU A 26 21.53 6.63 -11.24
CA LEU A 26 20.45 6.92 -10.28
C LEU A 26 20.87 6.61 -8.84
N ILE A 27 21.53 5.47 -8.59
CA ILE A 27 22.03 5.12 -7.26
C ILE A 27 23.04 6.17 -6.77
N ARG A 28 24.01 6.55 -7.60
CA ARG A 28 25.01 7.58 -7.26
C ARG A 28 24.37 8.96 -7.05
N TYR A 29 23.41 9.32 -7.90
CA TYR A 29 22.66 10.57 -7.80
C TYR A 29 21.94 10.69 -6.45
N HIS A 30 21.40 9.57 -5.96
CA HIS A 30 20.79 9.46 -4.64
C HIS A 30 21.79 9.08 -3.53
N GLY A 31 23.11 9.32 -3.71
CA GLY A 31 24.12 9.17 -2.66
C GLY A 31 24.45 7.73 -2.24
N GLY A 32 24.12 6.73 -3.05
CA GLY A 32 24.46 5.33 -2.81
C GLY A 32 25.79 4.93 -3.44
N VAL A 33 26.35 3.82 -2.97
CA VAL A 33 27.55 3.19 -3.54
C VAL A 33 27.10 2.01 -4.41
N PRO A 34 27.04 2.14 -5.75
CA PRO A 34 26.50 1.08 -6.59
C PRO A 34 27.51 -0.07 -6.78
N ARG A 35 26.99 -1.30 -6.76
CA ARG A 35 27.60 -2.47 -7.37
C ARG A 35 26.70 -2.93 -8.51
N ILE A 36 27.19 -2.88 -9.73
CA ILE A 36 26.44 -3.34 -10.90
C ILE A 36 26.92 -4.74 -11.24
N ALA A 37 26.02 -5.71 -11.15
CA ALA A 37 26.27 -7.11 -11.45
C ALA A 37 25.28 -7.57 -12.53
N PRO A 38 25.52 -7.21 -13.80
CA PRO A 38 24.63 -7.59 -14.90
C PRO A 38 24.43 -9.10 -14.87
N SER A 39 23.19 -9.55 -14.79
CA SER A 39 22.90 -10.98 -14.66
C SER A 39 22.33 -11.58 -15.94
N MET A 40 22.20 -10.82 -17.03
CA MET A 40 21.58 -11.28 -18.27
C MET A 40 22.26 -10.66 -19.48
N ARG A 41 22.31 -11.41 -20.57
CA ARG A 41 22.47 -10.85 -21.92
C ARG A 41 21.33 -11.29 -22.80
N GLU A 42 20.94 -10.42 -23.71
CA GLU A 42 20.04 -10.78 -24.79
C GLU A 42 20.87 -11.50 -25.83
N ILE A 43 20.51 -12.74 -26.16
CA ILE A 43 21.08 -13.43 -27.32
C ILE A 43 20.14 -13.16 -28.50
N PRO A 44 20.55 -12.35 -29.50
CA PRO A 44 19.80 -12.19 -30.73
C PRO A 44 19.71 -13.55 -31.42
N LEU A 45 18.49 -14.01 -31.70
CA LEU A 45 18.24 -15.34 -32.24
C LEU A 45 18.46 -15.44 -33.76
N SER A 46 19.51 -14.82 -34.32
CA SER A 46 20.01 -15.21 -35.65
C SER A 46 20.48 -16.68 -35.68
N GLN A 47 20.62 -17.33 -34.51
CA GLN A 47 21.03 -18.72 -34.32
C GLN A 47 20.02 -19.58 -33.51
N SER A 48 18.74 -19.17 -33.36
CA SER A 48 17.78 -19.98 -32.57
C SER A 48 17.51 -21.35 -33.18
N THR A 49 18.06 -22.38 -32.56
CA THR A 49 17.73 -23.77 -32.86
C THR A 49 16.22 -24.02 -32.77
N ASP A 50 15.51 -23.36 -31.86
CA ASP A 50 14.06 -23.51 -31.68
C ASP A 50 13.24 -22.83 -32.78
N ALA A 51 13.61 -21.61 -33.20
CA ALA A 51 12.95 -20.93 -34.31
C ALA A 51 13.19 -21.68 -35.63
N LEU A 52 14.40 -22.19 -35.84
CA LEU A 52 14.75 -23.01 -37.00
C LEU A 52 14.05 -24.38 -36.96
N LYS A 53 13.95 -25.02 -35.79
CA LYS A 53 13.19 -26.26 -35.60
C LYS A 53 11.70 -26.05 -35.80
N PHE A 54 11.16 -24.94 -35.34
CA PHE A 54 9.79 -24.52 -35.62
C PHE A 54 9.58 -24.35 -37.11
N ALA A 55 10.44 -23.60 -37.81
CA ALA A 55 10.33 -23.42 -39.26
C ALA A 55 10.40 -24.74 -40.02
N LYS A 56 11.35 -25.63 -39.67
CA LYS A 56 11.42 -26.98 -40.25
C LYS A 56 10.11 -27.75 -40.08
N ASN A 57 9.55 -27.73 -38.87
CA ASN A 57 8.31 -28.43 -38.56
C ASN A 57 7.09 -27.78 -39.22
N LEU A 58 7.07 -26.45 -39.35
CA LEU A 58 6.01 -25.71 -40.03
C LEU A 58 6.02 -26.01 -41.53
N ILE A 59 7.20 -25.98 -42.17
CA ILE A 59 7.38 -26.34 -43.58
C ILE A 59 7.00 -27.81 -43.81
N GLY A 60 7.30 -28.70 -42.87
CA GLY A 60 6.85 -30.09 -42.85
C GLY A 60 5.40 -30.30 -42.38
N GLU A 61 4.56 -29.26 -42.38
CA GLU A 61 3.12 -29.30 -42.06
C GLU A 61 2.78 -29.95 -40.71
N LYS A 62 3.65 -29.77 -39.71
CA LYS A 62 3.49 -30.32 -38.36
C LYS A 62 2.65 -29.47 -37.40
N PHE A 63 2.12 -28.34 -37.87
CA PHE A 63 1.29 -27.45 -37.07
C PHE A 63 -0.02 -27.17 -37.78
N ASP A 64 -1.11 -27.19 -37.01
CA ASP A 64 -2.44 -26.84 -37.50
C ASP A 64 -2.74 -25.37 -37.21
N ILE A 65 -2.19 -24.83 -36.10
CA ILE A 65 -2.41 -23.46 -35.62
C ILE A 65 -1.08 -22.81 -35.23
N VAL A 66 -0.87 -21.56 -35.61
CA VAL A 66 0.25 -20.71 -35.17
C VAL A 66 -0.29 -19.46 -34.49
N ILE A 67 0.07 -19.27 -33.21
CA ILE A 67 -0.34 -18.12 -32.40
C ILE A 67 0.83 -17.13 -32.32
N LEU A 68 0.60 -15.89 -32.78
CA LEU A 68 1.58 -14.80 -32.75
C LEU A 68 1.21 -13.78 -31.68
N MET A 69 2.02 -13.73 -30.63
CA MET A 69 1.73 -12.96 -29.42
C MET A 69 2.20 -11.50 -29.52
N THR A 70 3.27 -11.21 -30.27
CA THR A 70 3.84 -9.86 -30.35
C THR A 70 4.37 -9.53 -31.75
N GLY A 71 4.26 -8.27 -32.17
CA GLY A 71 4.81 -7.83 -33.47
C GLY A 71 6.33 -7.90 -33.52
N VAL A 72 7.02 -7.54 -32.42
CA VAL A 72 8.49 -7.63 -32.33
C VAL A 72 8.96 -9.07 -32.46
N GLY A 73 8.32 -10.01 -31.74
CA GLY A 73 8.68 -11.42 -31.84
C GLY A 73 8.28 -12.05 -33.18
N THR A 74 7.22 -11.56 -33.85
CA THR A 74 6.89 -12.00 -35.22
C THR A 74 7.98 -11.60 -36.22
N ARG A 75 8.46 -10.35 -36.18
CA ARG A 75 9.55 -9.89 -37.06
C ARG A 75 10.87 -10.58 -36.75
N ALA A 76 11.17 -10.78 -35.47
CA ALA A 76 12.39 -11.47 -35.06
C ALA A 76 12.35 -12.96 -35.42
N LEU A 77 11.18 -13.62 -35.37
CA LEU A 77 10.98 -14.98 -35.88
C LEU A 77 11.29 -15.04 -37.37
N LEU A 78 10.74 -14.12 -38.17
CA LEU A 78 11.02 -14.07 -39.61
C LEU A 78 12.52 -13.93 -39.87
N LYS A 79 13.16 -12.94 -39.25
CA LYS A 79 14.60 -12.69 -39.39
C LYS A 79 15.45 -13.90 -39.01
N ALA A 80 15.06 -14.63 -37.96
CA ALA A 80 15.72 -15.85 -37.51
C ALA A 80 15.54 -17.02 -38.49
N VAL A 81 14.36 -17.16 -39.09
CA VAL A 81 14.07 -18.24 -40.04
C VAL A 81 14.75 -18.03 -41.38
N THR A 82 14.81 -16.79 -41.86
CA THR A 82 15.44 -16.41 -43.14
C THR A 82 16.95 -16.59 -43.16
N THR A 83 17.59 -16.89 -42.03
CA THR A 83 19.03 -17.24 -42.00
C THR A 83 19.31 -18.63 -42.56
N LYS A 84 18.30 -19.52 -42.62
CA LYS A 84 18.48 -20.93 -43.01
C LYS A 84 17.44 -21.43 -44.01
N TYR A 85 16.22 -20.91 -43.96
CA TYR A 85 15.13 -21.30 -44.85
C TYR A 85 14.72 -20.14 -45.77
N PRO A 86 14.44 -20.38 -47.06
CA PRO A 86 13.95 -19.34 -47.95
C PRO A 86 12.66 -18.71 -47.41
N GLU A 87 12.60 -17.38 -47.40
CA GLU A 87 11.44 -16.63 -46.90
C GLU A 87 10.13 -17.07 -47.58
N LYS A 88 10.17 -17.32 -48.89
CA LYS A 88 9.02 -17.79 -49.69
C LYS A 88 8.45 -19.12 -49.20
N GLU A 89 9.30 -20.06 -48.78
CA GLU A 89 8.85 -21.37 -48.28
C GLU A 89 8.19 -21.24 -46.91
N PHE A 90 8.79 -20.44 -46.02
CA PHE A 90 8.23 -20.18 -44.70
C PHE A 90 6.87 -19.47 -44.79
N ILE A 91 6.76 -18.46 -45.67
CA ILE A 91 5.49 -17.77 -45.93
C ILE A 91 4.45 -18.75 -46.52
N LYS A 92 4.84 -19.61 -47.46
CA LYS A 92 3.94 -20.63 -48.03
C LYS A 92 3.43 -21.60 -46.96
N ALA A 93 4.29 -22.01 -46.03
CA ALA A 93 3.91 -22.86 -44.91
C ALA A 93 2.96 -22.15 -43.93
N LEU A 94 3.23 -20.88 -43.59
CA LEU A 94 2.33 -20.07 -42.76
C LEU A 94 0.95 -19.90 -43.41
N LYS A 95 0.86 -19.72 -44.74
CA LYS A 95 -0.43 -19.63 -45.45
C LYS A 95 -1.29 -20.89 -45.34
N LYS A 96 -0.67 -22.05 -45.11
CA LYS A 96 -1.36 -23.33 -44.96
C LYS A 96 -1.82 -23.61 -43.53
N THR A 97 -1.42 -22.80 -42.55
CA THR A 97 -1.80 -22.96 -41.15
C THR A 97 -2.80 -21.89 -40.72
N THR A 98 -3.58 -22.18 -39.68
CA THR A 98 -4.45 -21.16 -39.07
C THR A 98 -3.61 -20.21 -38.24
N ILE A 99 -3.46 -18.96 -38.70
CA ILE A 99 -2.71 -17.91 -38.03
C ILE A 99 -3.64 -17.13 -37.10
N VAL A 100 -3.33 -17.15 -35.80
CA VAL A 100 -4.04 -16.39 -34.77
C VAL A 100 -3.14 -15.30 -34.23
N VAL A 101 -3.63 -14.07 -34.15
CA VAL A 101 -2.86 -12.92 -33.64
C VAL A 101 -3.53 -12.32 -32.42
N ARG A 102 -2.72 -12.03 -31.40
CA ARG A 102 -3.21 -11.47 -30.12
C ARG A 102 -3.70 -10.02 -30.23
N GLY A 103 -3.38 -9.29 -31.29
CA GLY A 103 -3.78 -7.88 -31.42
C GLY A 103 -3.11 -7.16 -32.62
N PRO A 104 -3.18 -5.82 -32.69
CA PRO A 104 -2.82 -5.05 -33.90
C PRO A 104 -1.32 -5.07 -34.24
N LYS A 105 -0.44 -5.26 -33.25
CA LYS A 105 1.03 -5.27 -33.48
C LYS A 105 1.50 -6.49 -34.30
N PRO A 106 1.12 -7.74 -33.96
CA PRO A 106 1.35 -8.88 -34.85
C PRO A 106 0.65 -8.76 -36.22
N VAL A 107 -0.54 -8.15 -36.29
CA VAL A 107 -1.21 -7.88 -37.59
C VAL A 107 -0.32 -7.05 -38.50
N ALA A 108 0.28 -5.97 -37.98
CA ALA A 108 1.21 -5.14 -38.73
C ALA A 108 2.43 -5.93 -39.22
N ALA A 109 3.01 -6.77 -38.36
CA ALA A 109 4.15 -7.62 -38.73
C ALA A 109 3.80 -8.65 -39.82
N LEU A 110 2.60 -9.24 -39.79
CA LEU A 110 2.14 -10.15 -40.85
C LEU A 110 1.90 -9.43 -42.19
N ARG A 111 1.41 -8.18 -42.16
CA ARG A 111 1.21 -7.38 -43.37
C ARG A 111 2.51 -7.11 -44.11
N GLU A 112 3.61 -6.90 -43.39
CA GLU A 112 4.97 -6.78 -43.96
C GLU A 112 5.34 -8.04 -44.77
N MET A 113 4.89 -9.22 -44.32
CA MET A 113 5.06 -10.52 -45.02
C MET A 113 3.99 -10.79 -46.09
N ARG A 114 3.11 -9.81 -46.37
CA ARG A 114 1.93 -9.97 -47.25
C ARG A 114 1.01 -11.12 -46.81
N LEU A 115 0.91 -11.34 -45.50
CA LEU A 115 0.01 -12.30 -44.87
C LEU A 115 -1.15 -11.60 -44.15
N LYS A 116 -2.29 -12.28 -44.10
CA LYS A 116 -3.45 -11.89 -43.28
C LYS A 116 -3.65 -12.95 -42.19
N PRO A 117 -3.90 -12.56 -40.93
CA PRO A 117 -4.28 -13.52 -39.91
C PRO A 117 -5.66 -14.11 -40.23
N ASN A 118 -5.89 -15.35 -39.82
CA ASN A 118 -7.20 -15.98 -39.89
C ASN A 118 -8.09 -15.49 -38.74
N ILE A 119 -7.51 -15.33 -37.55
CA ILE A 119 -8.22 -14.92 -36.33
C ILE A 119 -7.47 -13.74 -35.69
N ILE A 120 -8.21 -12.69 -35.36
CA ILE A 120 -7.72 -11.52 -34.63
C ILE A 120 -8.43 -11.50 -33.27
N VAL A 121 -7.67 -11.64 -32.19
CA VAL A 121 -8.22 -11.61 -30.83
C VAL A 121 -8.71 -10.19 -30.52
N PRO A 122 -9.93 -10.03 -29.99
CA PRO A 122 -10.48 -8.73 -29.63
C PRO A 122 -9.78 -8.11 -28.42
N GLU A 123 -9.96 -6.80 -28.24
CA GLU A 123 -9.50 -6.11 -27.04
C GLU A 123 -10.16 -6.71 -25.79
N PRO A 124 -9.42 -6.88 -24.67
CA PRO A 124 -8.17 -6.22 -24.30
C PRO A 124 -6.86 -6.92 -24.72
N ASN A 125 -6.92 -7.88 -25.66
CA ASN A 125 -5.72 -8.51 -26.23
C ASN A 125 -4.87 -9.22 -25.15
N THR A 126 -5.44 -10.02 -24.26
CA THR A 126 -4.73 -10.83 -23.25
C THR A 126 -4.57 -12.29 -23.70
N TRP A 127 -3.74 -13.07 -23.01
CA TRP A 127 -3.67 -14.51 -23.30
C TRP A 127 -4.96 -15.25 -22.94
N ARG A 128 -5.74 -14.70 -21.99
CA ARG A 128 -7.07 -15.22 -21.64
C ARG A 128 -8.05 -14.98 -22.78
N ASP A 129 -8.00 -13.79 -23.38
CA ASP A 129 -8.81 -13.47 -24.56
C ASP A 129 -8.44 -14.37 -25.74
N VAL A 130 -7.14 -14.63 -25.96
CA VAL A 130 -6.70 -15.60 -26.98
C VAL A 130 -7.32 -16.97 -26.73
N LEU A 131 -7.33 -17.44 -25.48
CA LEU A 131 -7.92 -18.73 -25.12
C LEU A 131 -9.44 -18.73 -25.37
N THR A 132 -10.14 -17.68 -24.95
CA THR A 132 -11.59 -17.53 -25.15
C THR A 132 -11.95 -17.46 -26.63
N THR A 133 -11.21 -16.71 -27.44
CA THR A 133 -11.42 -16.64 -28.90
C THR A 133 -11.16 -17.98 -29.58
N LEU A 134 -10.10 -18.68 -29.17
CA LEU A 134 -9.82 -20.02 -29.68
C LEU A 134 -10.92 -21.02 -29.34
N ASP A 135 -11.48 -20.95 -28.13
CA ASP A 135 -12.59 -21.80 -27.71
C ASP A 135 -13.87 -21.53 -28.51
N SER A 136 -14.14 -20.27 -28.87
CA SER A 136 -15.33 -19.92 -29.64
C SER A 136 -15.20 -20.24 -31.12
N GLU A 137 -13.99 -20.24 -31.68
CA GLU A 137 -13.79 -20.32 -33.13
C GLU A 137 -13.20 -21.66 -33.61
N LEU A 138 -12.55 -22.45 -32.74
CA LEU A 138 -11.82 -23.66 -33.15
C LEU A 138 -11.98 -24.83 -32.18
N GLN A 139 -12.04 -26.05 -32.72
CA GLN A 139 -11.91 -27.28 -31.94
C GLN A 139 -10.43 -27.58 -31.65
N LEU A 140 -10.01 -27.47 -30.39
CA LEU A 140 -8.60 -27.56 -30.00
C LEU A 140 -8.11 -29.01 -29.72
N LYS A 141 -9.01 -29.96 -29.46
CA LYS A 141 -8.64 -31.34 -29.14
C LYS A 141 -7.87 -31.99 -30.29
N GLY A 142 -6.66 -32.46 -30.01
CA GLY A 142 -5.79 -33.12 -30.99
C GLY A 142 -4.99 -32.16 -31.89
N LYS A 143 -5.27 -30.85 -31.88
CA LYS A 143 -4.58 -29.87 -32.72
C LYS A 143 -3.15 -29.63 -32.24
N ARG A 144 -2.23 -29.45 -33.19
CA ARG A 144 -0.82 -29.12 -33.00
C ARG A 144 -0.66 -27.61 -33.10
N ILE A 145 -0.39 -26.96 -31.97
CA ILE A 145 -0.37 -25.50 -31.84
C ILE A 145 1.05 -25.04 -31.58
N ALA A 146 1.56 -24.14 -32.42
CA ALA A 146 2.79 -23.41 -32.15
C ALA A 146 2.47 -22.04 -31.54
N ILE A 147 3.22 -21.61 -30.52
CA ILE A 147 3.03 -20.31 -29.87
C ILE A 147 4.33 -19.52 -29.95
N GLN A 148 4.32 -18.42 -30.70
CA GLN A 148 5.42 -17.45 -30.69
C GLN A 148 5.39 -16.68 -29.36
N GLU A 149 6.35 -16.96 -28.49
CA GLU A 149 6.37 -16.41 -27.12
C GLU A 149 7.03 -15.03 -27.05
N TYR A 150 6.79 -14.34 -25.93
CA TYR A 150 7.36 -13.03 -25.59
C TYR A 150 8.70 -13.19 -24.83
N GLY A 151 9.52 -14.17 -25.22
CA GLY A 151 10.82 -14.50 -24.60
C GLY A 151 10.74 -15.20 -23.23
N ILE A 152 9.72 -14.95 -22.41
CA ILE A 152 9.41 -15.72 -21.21
C ILE A 152 8.19 -16.59 -21.50
N SER A 153 8.22 -17.87 -21.12
CA SER A 153 7.11 -18.78 -21.36
C SER A 153 5.94 -18.53 -20.43
N ASN A 154 4.72 -18.37 -20.97
CA ASN A 154 3.50 -18.31 -20.16
C ASN A 154 3.00 -19.73 -19.88
N LYS A 155 3.49 -20.30 -18.77
CA LYS A 155 3.16 -21.67 -18.36
C LYS A 155 1.65 -21.88 -18.18
N GLU A 156 0.93 -20.92 -17.60
CA GLU A 156 -0.52 -21.02 -17.40
C GLU A 156 -1.27 -21.13 -18.73
N PHE A 157 -0.88 -20.33 -19.72
CA PHE A 157 -1.48 -20.36 -21.04
C PHE A 157 -1.23 -21.70 -21.75
N ILE A 158 0.01 -22.21 -21.68
CA ILE A 158 0.36 -23.53 -22.24
C ILE A 158 -0.41 -24.65 -21.54
N ILE A 159 -0.48 -24.63 -20.21
CA ILE A 159 -1.23 -25.62 -19.42
C ILE A 159 -2.71 -25.60 -19.80
N SER A 160 -3.29 -24.40 -19.96
CA SER A 160 -4.70 -24.22 -20.33
C SER A 160 -5.02 -24.83 -21.70
N LEU A 161 -4.16 -24.60 -22.70
CA LEU A 161 -4.32 -25.20 -24.02
C LEU A 161 -4.12 -26.73 -24.00
N ARG A 162 -3.16 -27.24 -23.22
CA ARG A 162 -2.94 -28.69 -23.07
C ARG A 162 -4.11 -29.39 -22.37
N LYS A 163 -4.70 -28.77 -21.35
CA LYS A 163 -5.91 -29.28 -20.69
C LYS A 163 -7.09 -29.42 -21.65
N LYS A 164 -7.12 -28.62 -22.72
CA LYS A 164 -8.11 -28.69 -23.81
C LYS A 164 -7.77 -29.73 -24.89
N GLY A 165 -6.73 -30.53 -24.66
CA GLY A 165 -6.33 -31.63 -25.54
C GLY A 165 -5.43 -31.22 -26.72
N ALA A 166 -4.91 -30.00 -26.75
CA ALA A 166 -3.98 -29.55 -27.79
C ALA A 166 -2.53 -30.00 -27.50
N LYS A 167 -1.78 -30.31 -28.57
CA LYS A 167 -0.33 -30.52 -28.51
C LYS A 167 0.37 -29.19 -28.73
N VAL A 168 0.91 -28.61 -27.66
CA VAL A 168 1.44 -27.23 -27.67
C VAL A 168 2.96 -27.20 -27.71
N THR A 169 3.51 -26.52 -28.73
CA THR A 169 4.93 -26.24 -28.92
C THR A 169 5.21 -24.75 -28.75
N PRO A 170 5.89 -24.32 -27.68
CA PRO A 170 6.35 -22.93 -27.55
C PRO A 170 7.52 -22.65 -28.51
N VAL A 171 7.57 -21.44 -29.04
CA VAL A 171 8.60 -20.94 -29.97
C VAL A 171 9.17 -19.64 -29.38
N PRO A 172 10.23 -19.71 -28.56
CA PRO A 172 10.88 -18.53 -27.99
C PRO A 172 11.71 -17.79 -29.06
N ILE A 173 11.60 -16.45 -29.09
CA ILE A 173 12.22 -15.60 -30.13
C ILE A 173 13.46 -14.82 -29.63
N TYR A 174 13.66 -14.76 -28.32
CA TYR A 174 14.95 -14.41 -27.71
C TYR A 174 15.13 -15.25 -26.45
N LYS A 175 16.37 -15.63 -26.14
CA LYS A 175 16.73 -16.28 -24.89
C LYS A 175 17.53 -15.30 -24.05
N TRP A 176 17.13 -15.14 -22.80
CA TRP A 176 18.01 -14.56 -21.80
C TRP A 176 19.03 -15.63 -21.44
N ALA A 177 20.29 -15.33 -21.68
CA ALA A 177 21.38 -16.15 -21.19
C ALA A 177 22.14 -15.40 -20.11
N LEU A 178 22.98 -16.14 -19.40
CA LEU A 178 24.00 -15.55 -18.56
C LEU A 178 24.92 -14.62 -19.38
N PRO A 179 25.47 -13.56 -18.76
CA PRO A 179 26.52 -12.76 -19.36
C PRO A 179 27.73 -13.61 -19.77
N GLU A 180 28.56 -13.09 -20.67
CA GLU A 180 29.82 -13.76 -21.03
C GLU A 180 30.83 -13.70 -19.88
N ASP A 181 30.85 -12.57 -19.16
CA ASP A 181 31.62 -12.38 -17.96
C ASP A 181 30.74 -12.57 -16.72
N LEU A 182 30.98 -13.66 -15.98
CA LEU A 182 30.28 -13.99 -14.74
C LEU A 182 30.95 -13.38 -13.50
N GLU A 183 32.16 -12.81 -13.62
CA GLU A 183 32.92 -12.29 -12.48
C GLU A 183 32.13 -11.25 -11.66
N PRO A 184 31.40 -10.29 -12.26
CA PRO A 184 30.56 -9.35 -11.50
C PRO A 184 29.47 -10.04 -10.68
N LEU A 185 28.91 -11.14 -11.20
CA LEU A 185 27.84 -11.89 -10.55
C LEU A 185 28.38 -12.73 -9.39
N HIS A 186 29.50 -13.44 -9.57
CA HIS A 186 30.20 -14.14 -8.49
C HIS A 186 30.62 -13.16 -7.37
N ASN A 187 31.15 -12.00 -7.73
CA ASN A 187 31.53 -10.97 -6.76
C ASN A 187 30.32 -10.42 -5.98
N ALA A 188 29.16 -10.27 -6.62
CA ALA A 188 27.92 -9.90 -5.95
C ALA A 188 27.44 -10.99 -4.98
N ILE A 189 27.43 -12.25 -5.40
CA ILE A 189 27.07 -13.40 -4.55
C ILE A 189 27.96 -13.44 -3.30
N LYS A 190 29.28 -13.33 -3.49
CA LYS A 190 30.25 -13.29 -2.39
C LYS A 190 30.00 -12.12 -1.44
N SER A 191 29.76 -10.92 -1.98
CA SER A 191 29.50 -9.73 -1.16
C SER A 191 28.20 -9.85 -0.33
N ILE A 192 27.17 -10.48 -0.89
CA ILE A 192 25.89 -10.75 -0.22
C ILE A 192 26.08 -11.77 0.92
N LYS A 193 26.78 -12.89 0.64
CA LYS A 193 27.14 -13.90 1.65
C LYS A 193 27.91 -13.28 2.83
N ASP A 194 28.90 -12.44 2.51
CA ASP A 194 29.74 -11.75 3.49
C ASP A 194 29.01 -10.60 4.21
N SER A 195 27.73 -10.34 3.91
CA SER A 195 26.95 -9.22 4.45
C SER A 195 27.62 -7.85 4.23
N LYS A 196 28.37 -7.71 3.13
CA LYS A 196 29.07 -6.48 2.72
C LYS A 196 28.19 -5.52 1.94
N GLU A 197 27.04 -5.99 1.45
CA GLU A 197 26.00 -5.18 0.82
C GLU A 197 24.94 -4.75 1.84
N ASP A 198 24.24 -3.66 1.55
CA ASP A 198 23.09 -3.21 2.34
C ASP A 198 21.76 -3.50 1.63
N ILE A 199 21.71 -3.32 0.31
CA ILE A 199 20.50 -3.41 -0.50
C ILE A 199 20.78 -4.16 -1.81
N SER A 200 19.86 -5.05 -2.20
CA SER A 200 19.83 -5.74 -3.50
C SER A 200 18.56 -5.37 -4.26
N ILE A 201 18.72 -4.92 -5.51
CA ILE A 201 17.64 -4.42 -6.36
C ILE A 201 17.42 -5.34 -7.56
N PHE A 202 16.18 -5.81 -7.71
CA PHE A 202 15.73 -6.65 -8.82
C PHE A 202 14.70 -5.92 -9.68
N THR A 203 15.01 -5.78 -10.97
CA THR A 203 14.15 -5.18 -12.00
C THR A 203 13.53 -6.21 -12.95
N SER A 204 13.82 -7.50 -12.76
CA SER A 204 13.22 -8.60 -13.53
C SER A 204 13.33 -9.94 -12.81
N SER A 205 12.32 -10.80 -12.96
CA SER A 205 12.34 -12.21 -12.51
C SER A 205 13.54 -13.00 -13.02
N GLN A 206 13.99 -12.73 -14.25
CA GLN A 206 15.08 -13.47 -14.88
C GLN A 206 16.42 -13.23 -14.18
N GLN A 207 16.59 -12.07 -13.54
CA GLN A 207 17.79 -11.77 -12.75
C GLN A 207 17.93 -12.71 -11.56
N ILE A 208 16.80 -13.08 -10.94
CA ILE A 208 16.75 -13.99 -9.80
C ILE A 208 17.09 -15.40 -10.26
N TYR A 209 16.49 -15.87 -11.37
CA TYR A 209 16.80 -17.18 -11.94
C TYR A 209 18.30 -17.34 -12.23
N HIS A 210 18.92 -16.37 -12.89
CA HIS A 210 20.34 -16.42 -13.21
C HIS A 210 21.25 -16.25 -11.99
N LEU A 211 20.90 -15.40 -11.03
CA LEU A 211 21.64 -15.27 -9.77
C LEU A 211 21.71 -16.62 -9.04
N PHE A 212 20.58 -17.31 -8.94
CA PHE A 212 20.50 -18.62 -8.28
C PHE A 212 21.08 -19.76 -9.13
N GLU A 213 21.04 -19.67 -10.45
CA GLU A 213 21.73 -20.60 -11.35
C GLU A 213 23.25 -20.56 -11.10
N VAL A 214 23.85 -19.38 -11.06
CA VAL A 214 25.29 -19.21 -10.77
C VAL A 214 25.63 -19.63 -9.34
N ALA A 215 24.82 -19.23 -8.35
CA ALA A 215 25.04 -19.67 -6.98
C ALA A 215 24.96 -21.20 -6.82
N SER A 216 24.07 -21.87 -7.57
CA SER A 216 23.97 -23.32 -7.58
C SER A 216 25.17 -23.99 -8.27
N GLN A 217 25.70 -23.41 -9.34
CA GLN A 217 26.92 -23.92 -9.99
C GLN A 217 28.12 -23.88 -9.04
N ASP A 218 28.16 -22.87 -8.17
CA ASP A 218 29.20 -22.70 -7.15
C ASP A 218 28.92 -23.49 -5.85
N GLY A 219 27.79 -24.19 -5.74
CA GLY A 219 27.36 -24.84 -4.50
C GLY A 219 27.09 -23.89 -3.33
N SER A 220 26.84 -22.61 -3.60
CA SER A 220 26.74 -21.52 -2.61
C SER A 220 25.31 -20.98 -2.39
N GLN A 221 24.31 -21.74 -2.85
CA GLN A 221 22.91 -21.31 -2.89
C GLN A 221 22.33 -21.04 -1.49
N ASP A 222 22.65 -21.89 -0.50
CA ASP A 222 22.06 -21.77 0.84
C ASP A 222 22.71 -20.64 1.63
N GLU A 223 24.02 -20.42 1.48
CA GLU A 223 24.69 -19.26 2.08
C GLU A 223 24.24 -17.96 1.43
N LEU A 224 23.90 -17.97 0.13
CA LEU A 224 23.30 -16.81 -0.52
C LEU A 224 21.95 -16.45 0.13
N LYS A 225 21.09 -17.45 0.37
CA LYS A 225 19.81 -17.24 1.08
C LYS A 225 20.02 -16.73 2.49
N GLU A 226 21.01 -17.26 3.21
CA GLU A 226 21.36 -16.78 4.56
C GLU A 226 21.87 -15.32 4.53
N GLY A 227 22.67 -14.96 3.53
CA GLY A 227 23.11 -13.57 3.31
C GLY A 227 21.94 -12.60 3.10
N PHE A 228 20.93 -13.03 2.32
CA PHE A 228 19.73 -12.23 2.08
C PHE A 228 18.90 -11.94 3.35
N LYS A 229 19.06 -12.69 4.43
CA LYS A 229 18.43 -12.36 5.72
C LYS A 229 18.95 -11.05 6.33
N LYS A 230 20.09 -10.54 5.87
CA LYS A 230 20.71 -9.31 6.41
C LYS A 230 20.67 -8.12 5.44
N ILE A 231 20.19 -8.36 4.21
CA ILE A 231 20.25 -7.42 3.09
C ILE A 231 18.84 -7.12 2.62
N VAL A 232 18.53 -5.83 2.47
CA VAL A 232 17.22 -5.40 2.00
C VAL A 232 17.04 -5.81 0.53
N ILE A 233 15.92 -6.45 0.22
CA ILE A 233 15.55 -6.89 -1.11
C ILE A 233 14.47 -5.94 -1.64
N ALA A 234 14.79 -5.20 -2.69
CA ALA A 234 13.84 -4.34 -3.38
C ALA A 234 13.47 -4.95 -4.74
N SER A 235 12.17 -5.12 -4.97
CA SER A 235 11.60 -5.68 -6.19
C SER A 235 10.87 -4.61 -6.97
N ILE A 236 11.00 -4.61 -8.31
CA ILE A 236 10.31 -3.64 -9.18
C ILE A 236 8.79 -3.84 -9.24
N GLY A 237 8.28 -5.04 -8.95
CA GLY A 237 6.86 -5.31 -9.08
C GLY A 237 6.46 -6.78 -8.88
N PRO A 238 5.16 -7.10 -9.01
CA PRO A 238 4.58 -8.33 -8.46
C PRO A 238 5.19 -9.61 -9.04
N THR A 239 5.46 -9.64 -10.36
CA THR A 239 6.06 -10.82 -11.01
C THR A 239 7.48 -11.11 -10.50
N THR A 240 8.24 -10.05 -10.20
CA THR A 240 9.61 -10.19 -9.67
C THR A 240 9.54 -10.66 -8.21
N SER A 241 8.62 -10.11 -7.43
CA SER A 241 8.38 -10.50 -6.04
C SER A 241 7.89 -11.94 -5.89
N GLU A 242 6.97 -12.36 -6.75
CA GLU A 242 6.53 -13.76 -6.79
C GLU A 242 7.71 -14.70 -7.10
N THR A 243 8.64 -14.26 -7.94
CA THR A 243 9.84 -15.04 -8.25
C THR A 243 10.77 -15.13 -7.04
N LEU A 244 10.99 -14.02 -6.31
CA LEU A 244 11.74 -14.03 -5.04
C LEU A 244 11.13 -15.04 -4.06
N ASN A 245 9.81 -15.01 -3.88
CA ASN A 245 9.10 -15.90 -2.97
C ASN A 245 9.31 -17.38 -3.34
N ARG A 246 9.34 -17.73 -4.64
CA ARG A 246 9.63 -19.10 -5.11
C ARG A 246 11.03 -19.58 -4.74
N PHE A 247 11.99 -18.67 -4.58
CA PHE A 247 13.34 -18.97 -4.10
C PHE A 247 13.47 -18.90 -2.57
N GLY A 248 12.35 -18.71 -1.85
CA GLY A 248 12.34 -18.59 -0.39
C GLY A 248 12.87 -17.24 0.11
N LEU A 249 12.67 -16.17 -0.66
CA LEU A 249 13.04 -14.81 -0.31
C LEU A 249 11.80 -13.91 -0.34
N SER A 250 11.59 -13.10 0.70
CA SER A 250 10.53 -12.08 0.71
C SER A 250 11.11 -10.71 0.35
N PRO A 251 10.50 -9.95 -0.58
CA PRO A 251 10.89 -8.57 -0.82
C PRO A 251 10.56 -7.70 0.39
N ASP A 252 11.50 -6.84 0.80
CA ASP A 252 11.28 -5.85 1.86
C ASP A 252 10.62 -4.57 1.32
N TYR A 253 10.68 -4.37 0.00
CA TYR A 253 10.04 -3.25 -0.66
C TYR A 253 9.62 -3.57 -2.10
N GLU A 254 8.39 -3.19 -2.47
CA GLU A 254 7.85 -3.25 -3.83
C GLU A 254 7.04 -1.98 -4.13
N PRO A 255 7.36 -1.17 -5.17
CA PRO A 255 6.63 0.05 -5.48
C PRO A 255 5.23 -0.26 -6.08
N ASP A 256 4.29 0.69 -5.98
CA ASP A 256 2.97 0.58 -6.64
C ASP A 256 3.06 0.75 -8.16
N SER A 257 4.02 1.57 -8.62
CA SER A 257 4.33 1.75 -10.04
C SER A 257 5.62 1.01 -10.39
N PRO A 258 5.60 0.05 -11.34
CA PRO A 258 6.77 -0.75 -11.70
C PRO A 258 7.74 0.01 -12.62
N LYS A 259 8.16 1.21 -12.19
CA LYS A 259 9.11 2.08 -12.90
C LYS A 259 10.43 2.13 -12.14
N MET A 260 11.53 1.92 -12.84
CA MET A 260 12.88 1.88 -12.26
C MET A 260 13.22 3.15 -11.48
N GLY A 261 12.91 4.34 -12.02
CA GLY A 261 13.14 5.60 -11.31
C GLY A 261 12.39 5.69 -10.00
N ASN A 262 11.13 5.25 -9.95
CA ASN A 262 10.33 5.21 -8.73
C ASN A 262 10.92 4.22 -7.72
N LEU A 263 11.31 3.01 -8.16
CA LEU A 263 11.95 2.01 -7.31
C LEU A 263 13.20 2.59 -6.62
N ILE A 264 14.14 3.14 -7.39
CA ILE A 264 15.39 3.68 -6.82
C ILE A 264 15.11 4.82 -5.86
N ARG A 265 14.24 5.77 -6.24
CA ARG A 265 13.90 6.92 -5.43
C ARG A 265 13.30 6.51 -4.08
N GLU A 266 12.36 5.59 -4.08
CA GLU A 266 11.70 5.15 -2.84
C GLU A 266 12.61 4.28 -1.96
N VAL A 267 13.44 3.42 -2.56
CA VAL A 267 14.42 2.64 -1.81
C VAL A 267 15.51 3.55 -1.24
N ALA A 268 15.88 4.63 -1.94
CA ALA A 268 16.75 5.66 -1.38
C ALA A 268 16.10 6.36 -0.18
N ARG A 269 14.78 6.59 -0.19
CA ARG A 269 14.05 7.19 0.92
C ARG A 269 14.05 6.30 2.17
N LEU A 270 13.71 5.02 2.00
CA LEU A 270 13.45 4.09 3.11
C LEU A 270 14.65 3.21 3.46
N GLY A 271 15.67 3.14 2.60
CA GLY A 271 16.72 2.12 2.62
C GLY A 271 17.43 2.01 3.96
N LYS A 272 17.80 3.13 4.57
CA LYS A 272 18.46 3.14 5.89
C LYS A 272 17.58 2.55 6.99
N GLU A 273 16.31 2.90 6.99
CA GLU A 273 15.34 2.38 7.96
C GLU A 273 15.09 0.89 7.73
N LEU A 274 14.90 0.46 6.47
CA LEU A 274 14.72 -0.95 6.09
C LEU A 274 15.95 -1.80 6.47
N VAL A 275 17.16 -1.32 6.20
CA VAL A 275 18.41 -2.02 6.55
C VAL A 275 18.53 -2.16 8.06
N ARG A 276 18.27 -1.08 8.81
CA ARG A 276 18.28 -1.11 10.28
C ARG A 276 17.27 -2.12 10.82
N LYS A 277 16.03 -2.09 10.31
CA LYS A 277 14.95 -3.01 10.70
C LYS A 277 15.32 -4.46 10.45
N LYS A 278 15.69 -4.79 9.20
CA LYS A 278 15.99 -6.16 8.78
C LYS A 278 17.14 -6.75 9.58
N ARG A 279 18.25 -6.01 9.73
CA ARG A 279 19.40 -6.45 10.55
C ARG A 279 19.05 -6.59 12.03
N THR A 280 18.18 -5.73 12.57
CA THR A 280 17.75 -5.83 13.97
C THR A 280 16.84 -7.03 14.17
N ALA A 281 15.87 -7.26 13.28
CA ALA A 281 14.98 -8.41 13.34
C ALA A 281 15.76 -9.73 13.22
N TYR A 282 16.69 -9.82 12.26
CA TYR A 282 17.61 -10.95 12.14
C TYR A 282 18.37 -11.22 13.45
N LYS A 283 18.97 -10.18 14.06
CA LYS A 283 19.67 -10.30 15.36
C LYS A 283 18.75 -10.75 16.51
N ASN A 284 17.44 -10.55 16.37
CA ASN A 284 16.44 -10.99 17.35
C ASN A 284 15.82 -12.35 17.00
N GLY A 285 16.37 -13.09 16.04
CA GLY A 285 15.95 -14.44 15.69
C GLY A 285 14.78 -14.52 14.71
N VAL A 286 14.42 -13.41 14.06
CA VAL A 286 13.36 -13.39 13.03
C VAL A 286 13.94 -13.90 11.71
N ASP A 287 13.27 -14.87 11.08
CA ASP A 287 13.58 -15.27 9.70
C ASP A 287 13.07 -14.21 8.72
N THR A 288 13.93 -13.24 8.41
CA THR A 288 13.58 -12.10 7.54
C THR A 288 13.42 -12.47 6.06
N ASN A 289 13.67 -13.72 5.67
CA ASN A 289 13.32 -14.19 4.33
C ASN A 289 11.84 -14.57 4.22
N ASN A 290 11.14 -14.77 5.34
CA ASN A 290 9.72 -15.14 5.42
C ASN A 290 8.94 -14.31 6.45
N TRP A 291 9.47 -13.15 6.85
CA TRP A 291 8.88 -12.31 7.89
C TRP A 291 7.66 -11.51 7.42
N ARG A 292 6.78 -11.21 8.38
CA ARG A 292 5.79 -10.14 8.27
C ARG A 292 6.29 -8.90 8.97
N GLN A 293 5.64 -7.80 8.67
CA GLN A 293 6.00 -6.51 9.23
C GLN A 293 5.82 -6.40 10.75
N MET A 294 4.88 -7.16 11.33
CA MET A 294 4.73 -7.24 12.78
C MET A 294 5.88 -8.00 13.47
N ASP A 295 6.62 -8.83 12.72
CA ASP A 295 7.78 -9.55 13.24
C ASP A 295 8.99 -8.62 13.37
N MET A 296 8.93 -7.40 12.81
CA MET A 296 10.03 -6.45 12.87
C MET A 296 10.29 -5.98 14.30
N VAL A 297 11.54 -6.17 14.76
CA VAL A 297 11.98 -5.76 16.09
C VAL A 297 12.89 -4.55 16.01
N TRP A 298 12.60 -3.53 16.82
CA TRP A 298 13.49 -2.39 17.06
C TRP A 298 14.44 -2.64 18.23
N SER A 299 15.62 -2.01 18.21
CA SER A 299 16.71 -2.21 19.18
C SER A 299 16.22 -2.26 20.64
N LYS A 300 16.65 -3.29 21.38
CA LYS A 300 16.13 -3.73 22.68
C LYS A 300 16.55 -2.89 23.91
N GLY A 301 17.13 -1.70 23.76
CA GLY A 301 17.58 -0.90 24.90
C GLY A 301 16.41 -0.45 25.79
N SER A 302 16.00 -1.30 26.74
CA SER A 302 14.94 -1.23 27.77
C SER A 302 13.58 -0.63 27.39
N GLN A 303 12.48 -1.33 27.71
CA GLN A 303 11.11 -0.82 27.54
C GLN A 303 10.88 0.55 28.22
N LYS A 304 11.64 0.88 29.29
CA LYS A 304 11.64 2.22 29.91
C LYS A 304 12.13 3.32 28.96
N LYS A 305 13.23 3.10 28.22
CA LYS A 305 13.73 4.07 27.22
C LYS A 305 12.77 4.24 26.03
N ARG A 306 11.95 3.22 25.71
CA ARG A 306 10.95 3.30 24.62
C ARG A 306 9.84 4.32 24.91
N LYS A 307 9.27 4.31 26.12
CA LYS A 307 8.20 5.27 26.50
C LYS A 307 8.73 6.72 26.50
N GLU A 308 9.98 6.90 26.90
CA GLU A 308 10.66 8.20 26.87
C GLU A 308 10.96 8.69 25.45
N THR A 309 11.27 7.77 24.52
CA THR A 309 11.46 8.13 23.10
C THR A 309 10.16 8.52 22.42
N THR A 310 9.05 7.81 22.66
CA THR A 310 7.77 8.17 22.03
C THR A 310 7.19 9.46 22.59
N LYS A 311 7.34 9.71 23.90
CA LYS A 311 6.95 10.98 24.54
C LYS A 311 7.63 12.19 23.86
N ASN A 312 8.86 11.99 23.38
CA ASN A 312 9.66 12.98 22.68
C ASN A 312 9.56 12.92 21.15
N SER A 313 8.65 12.10 20.60
CA SER A 313 8.35 12.10 19.15
C SER A 313 7.84 13.46 18.69
N VAL A 314 8.11 13.81 17.43
CA VAL A 314 7.69 15.10 16.85
C VAL A 314 6.17 15.30 16.92
N PHE A 315 5.40 14.23 16.75
CA PHE A 315 3.95 14.26 16.87
C PHE A 315 3.50 14.61 18.30
N MET A 316 4.06 13.91 19.31
CA MET A 316 3.68 14.13 20.70
C MET A 316 4.13 15.52 21.21
N LYS A 317 5.27 16.02 20.74
CA LYS A 317 5.71 17.41 20.99
C LYS A 317 4.71 18.42 20.43
N ALA A 318 4.29 18.25 19.18
CA ALA A 318 3.28 19.12 18.58
C ALA A 318 1.93 19.08 19.33
N CYS A 319 1.48 17.90 19.77
CA CYS A 319 0.28 17.80 20.62
C CYS A 319 0.38 18.63 21.92
N ARG A 320 1.59 18.84 22.44
CA ARG A 320 1.88 19.61 23.66
C ARG A 320 2.32 21.05 23.41
N LEU A 321 2.19 21.55 22.18
CA LEU A 321 2.62 22.90 21.79
C LEU A 321 4.14 23.14 21.98
N GLU A 322 4.93 22.08 21.97
CA GLU A 322 6.39 22.17 22.07
C GLU A 322 7.00 22.43 20.69
N GLU A 323 8.18 23.05 20.66
CA GLU A 323 8.93 23.20 19.42
C GLU A 323 9.33 21.85 18.81
N THR A 324 9.22 21.76 17.49
CA THR A 324 9.63 20.60 16.70
C THR A 324 10.64 20.98 15.62
N ASP A 325 11.47 20.02 15.23
CA ASP A 325 12.48 20.22 14.18
C ASP A 325 11.85 20.38 12.79
N TYR A 326 10.66 19.82 12.62
CA TYR A 326 9.80 19.93 11.44
C TYR A 326 8.33 19.72 11.84
N THR A 327 7.39 20.04 10.96
CA THR A 327 5.95 19.83 11.20
C THR A 327 5.60 18.35 11.04
N PRO A 328 5.05 17.68 12.08
CA PRO A 328 4.67 16.28 11.97
C PRO A 328 3.47 16.11 11.04
N ILE A 329 3.45 15.01 10.29
CA ILE A 329 2.36 14.62 9.41
C ILE A 329 1.95 13.17 9.61
N TRP A 330 0.64 12.95 9.67
CA TRP A 330 -0.01 11.65 9.47
C TRP A 330 -1.29 11.88 8.68
N LEU A 331 -1.89 10.82 8.13
CA LEU A 331 -3.05 10.97 7.26
C LEU A 331 -4.22 10.09 7.72
N MET A 332 -5.39 10.69 7.85
CA MET A 332 -6.62 9.92 8.05
C MET A 332 -6.80 8.90 6.92
N ARG A 333 -7.10 7.63 7.26
CA ARG A 333 -7.12 6.50 6.33
C ARG A 333 -5.79 6.26 5.60
N GLN A 334 -4.65 6.54 6.25
CA GLN A 334 -3.32 6.18 5.73
C GLN A 334 -3.19 4.70 5.41
N ALA A 335 -3.81 3.82 6.18
CA ALA A 335 -4.02 2.44 5.81
C ALA A 335 -5.38 2.30 5.13
N GLY A 336 -5.41 2.02 3.82
CA GLY A 336 -6.68 1.95 3.11
C GLY A 336 -6.62 1.53 1.65
N ARG A 337 -7.80 1.54 1.02
CA ARG A 337 -8.07 1.00 -0.33
C ARG A 337 -7.22 1.54 -1.47
N TYR A 338 -6.56 2.68 -1.27
CA TYR A 338 -5.66 3.28 -2.26
C TYR A 338 -4.32 2.54 -2.36
N MET A 339 -3.91 1.80 -1.32
CA MET A 339 -2.70 0.97 -1.30
C MET A 339 -2.94 -0.43 -1.86
N ARG A 340 -1.96 -0.99 -2.57
CA ARG A 340 -2.05 -2.35 -3.14
C ARG A 340 -2.10 -3.41 -2.03
N GLU A 341 -1.22 -3.31 -1.05
CA GLU A 341 -1.05 -4.27 0.05
C GLU A 341 -2.36 -4.45 0.82
N TYR A 342 -3.04 -3.33 1.11
CA TYR A 342 -4.36 -3.35 1.74
C TYR A 342 -5.41 -4.10 0.89
N ARG A 343 -5.42 -3.86 -0.43
CA ARG A 343 -6.39 -4.52 -1.34
C ARG A 343 -6.12 -6.02 -1.43
N GLU A 344 -4.87 -6.44 -1.43
CA GLU A 344 -4.48 -7.85 -1.46
C GLU A 344 -4.97 -8.61 -0.22
N ILE A 345 -4.83 -8.01 0.97
CA ILE A 345 -5.38 -8.57 2.20
C ILE A 345 -6.92 -8.60 2.13
N ARG A 346 -7.57 -7.49 1.76
CA ARG A 346 -9.04 -7.38 1.70
C ARG A 346 -9.70 -8.22 0.62
N SER A 347 -8.96 -8.71 -0.37
CA SER A 347 -9.50 -9.66 -1.35
C SER A 347 -9.70 -11.07 -0.77
N LYS A 348 -9.07 -11.38 0.37
CA LYS A 348 -9.07 -12.72 0.97
C LYS A 348 -10.01 -12.84 2.18
N ILE A 349 -10.20 -11.75 2.92
CA ILE A 349 -10.97 -11.73 4.17
C ILE A 349 -11.94 -10.56 4.22
N SER A 350 -12.98 -10.62 5.05
CA SER A 350 -13.94 -9.53 5.23
C SER A 350 -13.35 -8.32 5.98
N PHE A 351 -14.05 -7.18 6.01
CA PHE A 351 -13.57 -5.99 6.74
C PHE A 351 -13.62 -6.20 8.25
N LEU A 352 -14.71 -6.79 8.77
CA LEU A 352 -14.85 -7.12 10.18
C LEU A 352 -13.84 -8.17 10.61
N GLU A 353 -13.64 -9.21 9.79
CA GLU A 353 -12.61 -10.23 10.05
C GLU A 353 -11.22 -9.59 10.13
N LEU A 354 -10.88 -8.69 9.20
CA LEU A 354 -9.62 -7.94 9.27
C LEU A 354 -9.49 -7.13 10.57
N CYS A 355 -10.56 -6.47 11.03
CA CYS A 355 -10.54 -5.73 12.30
C CYS A 355 -10.43 -6.66 13.51
N LYS A 356 -11.02 -7.87 13.44
CA LYS A 356 -11.05 -8.87 14.52
C LYS A 356 -9.84 -9.78 14.57
N THR A 357 -8.92 -9.70 13.60
CA THR A 357 -7.64 -10.41 13.60
C THR A 357 -6.53 -9.43 14.00
N PRO A 358 -6.06 -9.44 15.27
CA PRO A 358 -5.11 -8.47 15.79
C PRO A 358 -3.82 -8.34 14.97
N GLU A 359 -3.30 -9.47 14.52
CA GLU A 359 -2.08 -9.56 13.71
C GLU A 359 -2.26 -8.82 12.38
N LEU A 360 -3.39 -9.04 11.69
CA LEU A 360 -3.64 -8.42 10.39
C LEU A 360 -3.95 -6.93 10.51
N ALA A 361 -4.67 -6.51 11.56
CA ALA A 361 -4.87 -5.09 11.86
C ALA A 361 -3.53 -4.38 12.15
N ALA A 362 -2.64 -5.03 12.90
CA ALA A 362 -1.29 -4.53 13.15
C ALA A 362 -0.44 -4.47 11.87
N GLU A 363 -0.48 -5.52 11.04
CA GLU A 363 0.22 -5.58 9.75
C GLU A 363 -0.17 -4.41 8.86
N VAL A 364 -1.47 -4.22 8.64
CA VAL A 364 -2.02 -3.13 7.82
C VAL A 364 -1.61 -1.75 8.36
N THR A 365 -1.60 -1.59 9.69
CA THR A 365 -1.19 -0.35 10.35
C THR A 365 0.28 -0.04 10.10
N LEU A 366 1.16 -1.00 10.35
CA LEU A 366 2.60 -0.84 10.21
C LEU A 366 3.01 -0.67 8.73
N SER A 367 2.38 -1.40 7.81
CA SER A 367 2.60 -1.26 6.37
C SER A 367 2.35 0.14 5.87
N ALA A 368 1.26 0.77 6.32
CA ALA A 368 0.98 2.15 5.97
C ALA A 368 2.05 3.11 6.49
N VAL A 369 2.49 2.95 7.75
CA VAL A 369 3.49 3.82 8.36
C VAL A 369 4.82 3.75 7.62
N ASP A 370 5.31 2.53 7.39
CA ASP A 370 6.61 2.33 6.76
C ASP A 370 6.59 2.72 5.30
N ARG A 371 5.47 2.44 4.61
CA ARG A 371 5.31 2.82 3.22
C ARG A 371 5.29 4.34 3.07
N LEU A 372 4.58 5.05 3.94
CA LEU A 372 4.39 6.48 3.79
C LEU A 372 5.50 7.31 4.44
N GLY A 373 6.15 6.80 5.48
CA GLY A 373 7.12 7.57 6.27
C GLY A 373 6.47 8.64 7.17
N VAL A 374 5.21 8.44 7.57
CA VAL A 374 4.48 9.36 8.47
C VAL A 374 5.02 9.34 9.90
N ASP A 375 4.73 10.41 10.65
CA ASP A 375 5.23 10.64 12.02
C ASP A 375 4.38 9.98 13.11
N ALA A 376 3.19 9.51 12.76
CA ALA A 376 2.31 8.75 13.64
C ALA A 376 1.60 7.61 12.89
N ALA A 377 1.42 6.51 13.59
CA ALA A 377 0.55 5.42 13.21
C ALA A 377 -0.86 5.69 13.76
N ILE A 378 -1.91 5.33 13.03
CA ILE A 378 -3.25 5.18 13.58
C ILE A 378 -3.64 3.72 13.47
N ILE A 379 -4.11 3.12 14.56
CA ILE A 379 -4.49 1.71 14.56
C ILE A 379 -5.57 1.45 13.50
N PHE A 380 -5.46 0.35 12.78
CA PHE A 380 -6.50 -0.07 11.86
C PHE A 380 -7.69 -0.68 12.63
N ALA A 381 -8.80 0.04 12.65
CA ALA A 381 -10.07 -0.40 13.24
C ALA A 381 -11.24 0.35 12.55
N ASP A 382 -12.45 0.25 13.11
CA ASP A 382 -13.62 1.04 12.68
C ASP A 382 -14.27 1.76 13.88
N ILE A 383 -14.84 2.95 13.64
CA ILE A 383 -15.53 3.73 14.69
C ILE A 383 -16.77 3.01 15.24
N LEU A 384 -17.35 2.07 14.48
CA LEU A 384 -18.57 1.37 14.83
C LEU A 384 -18.35 0.07 15.59
N LEU A 385 -17.11 -0.40 15.77
CA LEU A 385 -16.88 -1.64 16.54
C LEU A 385 -17.48 -1.57 17.95
N ILE A 386 -17.54 -0.36 18.54
CA ILE A 386 -18.14 -0.11 19.85
C ILE A 386 -19.63 -0.47 19.92
N VAL A 387 -20.36 -0.47 18.80
CA VAL A 387 -21.80 -0.77 18.79
C VAL A 387 -22.11 -2.27 18.75
N GLU A 388 -21.11 -3.11 18.46
CA GLU A 388 -21.27 -4.56 18.46
C GLU A 388 -21.70 -5.10 19.85
N PRO A 389 -20.96 -4.81 20.95
CA PRO A 389 -21.39 -5.21 22.30
C PRO A 389 -22.68 -4.53 22.77
N LEU A 390 -22.99 -3.33 22.25
CA LEU A 390 -24.23 -2.60 22.56
C LEU A 390 -25.49 -3.28 22.00
N GLY A 391 -25.35 -4.36 21.22
CA GLY A 391 -26.46 -5.24 20.87
C GLY A 391 -27.35 -4.75 19.73
N VAL A 392 -26.92 -3.76 18.94
CA VAL A 392 -27.74 -3.22 17.83
C VAL A 392 -27.58 -3.96 16.49
N GLY A 393 -26.61 -4.88 16.41
CA GLY A 393 -26.39 -5.75 15.24
C GLY A 393 -25.76 -5.03 14.05
N LEU A 394 -24.45 -4.78 14.14
CA LEU A 394 -23.64 -4.14 13.08
C LEU A 394 -23.29 -5.14 11.97
N GLU A 395 -23.49 -4.73 10.71
CA GLU A 395 -23.04 -5.45 9.53
C GLU A 395 -22.36 -4.53 8.52
N PHE A 396 -21.44 -5.07 7.73
CA PHE A 396 -20.83 -4.38 6.60
C PHE A 396 -21.19 -5.09 5.30
N SER A 397 -22.17 -4.55 4.58
CA SER A 397 -22.55 -5.05 3.26
C SER A 397 -21.55 -4.58 2.19
N LYS A 398 -21.25 -5.44 1.21
CA LYS A 398 -20.30 -5.15 0.15
C LYS A 398 -20.83 -4.00 -0.73
N GLY A 399 -20.24 -2.82 -0.59
CA GLY A 399 -20.56 -1.64 -1.41
C GLY A 399 -21.58 -0.67 -0.80
N GLU A 400 -22.28 -1.06 0.28
CA GLU A 400 -23.39 -0.28 0.85
C GLU A 400 -23.04 0.42 2.19
N GLY A 401 -21.85 0.16 2.74
CA GLY A 401 -21.42 0.75 4.02
C GLY A 401 -21.96 -0.03 5.23
N PRO A 402 -21.81 0.52 6.45
CA PRO A 402 -22.28 -0.13 7.67
C PRO A 402 -23.81 -0.05 7.78
N ARG A 403 -24.41 -1.12 8.28
CA ARG A 403 -25.85 -1.25 8.55
C ARG A 403 -26.08 -1.69 9.99
N ILE A 404 -27.05 -1.08 10.65
CA ILE A 404 -27.51 -1.47 11.99
C ILE A 404 -28.86 -2.19 11.86
N LYS A 405 -28.94 -3.44 12.30
CA LYS A 405 -30.15 -4.28 12.20
C LYS A 405 -31.30 -3.80 13.07
N ARG A 406 -30.99 -3.25 14.24
CA ARG A 406 -31.97 -2.79 15.24
C ARG A 406 -31.76 -1.30 15.53
N PRO A 407 -32.24 -0.39 14.66
CA PRO A 407 -32.06 1.04 14.89
C PRO A 407 -32.76 1.53 16.15
N VAL A 408 -32.14 2.46 16.87
CA VAL A 408 -32.61 2.98 18.17
C VAL A 408 -33.44 4.25 17.93
N ARG A 409 -34.76 4.16 17.82
CA ARG A 409 -35.62 5.31 17.41
C ARG A 409 -36.59 5.82 18.47
N SER A 410 -36.49 5.34 19.71
CA SER A 410 -37.37 5.73 20.82
C SER A 410 -36.70 5.47 22.18
N GLY A 411 -37.21 6.08 23.26
CA GLY A 411 -36.75 5.81 24.62
C GLY A 411 -36.73 4.33 24.97
N LYS A 412 -37.80 3.58 24.65
CA LYS A 412 -37.85 2.12 24.86
C LYS A 412 -36.76 1.36 24.10
N ALA A 413 -36.29 1.88 22.97
CA ALA A 413 -35.18 1.27 22.24
C ALA A 413 -33.83 1.64 22.88
N VAL A 414 -33.70 2.83 23.47
CA VAL A 414 -32.53 3.25 24.26
C VAL A 414 -32.36 2.36 25.50
N ASP A 415 -33.46 2.05 26.19
CA ASP A 415 -33.46 1.16 27.37
C ASP A 415 -32.95 -0.25 27.06
N ARG A 416 -33.05 -0.69 25.80
CA ARG A 416 -32.59 -2.01 25.33
C ARG A 416 -31.12 -2.02 24.89
N ILE A 417 -30.42 -0.90 24.98
CA ILE A 417 -28.98 -0.84 24.70
C ILE A 417 -28.25 -1.53 25.86
N ASN A 418 -27.54 -2.60 25.54
CA ASN A 418 -26.70 -3.34 26.48
C ASN A 418 -25.61 -2.44 27.07
N ASP A 419 -25.16 -2.76 28.27
CA ASP A 419 -23.98 -2.11 28.83
C ASP A 419 -22.71 -2.53 28.07
N PHE A 420 -21.74 -1.64 28.02
CA PHE A 420 -20.49 -1.87 27.31
C PHE A 420 -19.50 -2.66 28.17
N ASP A 421 -19.15 -3.86 27.71
CA ASP A 421 -18.05 -4.65 28.25
C ASP A 421 -16.76 -4.39 27.42
N PRO A 422 -15.71 -3.80 28.00
CA PRO A 422 -14.45 -3.57 27.29
C PRO A 422 -13.80 -4.84 26.75
N GLU A 423 -13.99 -5.99 27.40
CA GLU A 423 -13.37 -7.27 26.98
C GLU A 423 -13.90 -7.74 25.63
N SER A 424 -15.11 -7.32 25.25
CA SER A 424 -15.70 -7.66 23.94
C SER A 424 -14.88 -7.12 22.76
N LEU A 425 -14.02 -6.12 22.99
CA LEU A 425 -13.13 -5.51 21.99
C LEU A 425 -11.65 -5.82 22.23
N GLN A 426 -11.35 -6.90 22.97
CA GLN A 426 -9.97 -7.31 23.31
C GLN A 426 -9.05 -7.39 22.08
N TYR A 427 -9.59 -7.81 20.93
CA TYR A 427 -8.86 -7.89 19.67
C TYR A 427 -8.29 -6.53 19.20
N VAL A 428 -8.95 -5.41 19.48
CA VAL A 428 -8.41 -4.06 19.17
C VAL A 428 -7.23 -3.74 20.08
N TYR A 429 -7.35 -4.06 21.36
CA TYR A 429 -6.26 -3.83 22.33
C TYR A 429 -5.05 -4.71 22.02
N ASP A 430 -5.27 -5.94 21.58
CA ASP A 430 -4.17 -6.82 21.18
C ASP A 430 -3.50 -6.33 19.90
N ALA A 431 -4.27 -5.80 18.94
CA ALA A 431 -3.71 -5.16 17.74
C ALA A 431 -2.83 -3.96 18.11
N LEU A 432 -3.24 -3.13 19.09
CA LEU A 432 -2.43 -2.04 19.63
C LEU A 432 -1.15 -2.55 20.28
N LYS A 433 -1.20 -3.59 21.12
CA LYS A 433 -0.02 -4.18 21.78
C LYS A 433 0.99 -4.72 20.75
N ILE A 434 0.51 -5.41 19.72
CA ILE A 434 1.34 -5.93 18.62
C ILE A 434 1.97 -4.76 17.86
N THR A 435 1.14 -3.80 17.41
CA THR A 435 1.59 -2.61 16.68
C THR A 435 2.62 -1.84 17.48
N ARG A 436 2.38 -1.56 18.76
CA ARG A 436 3.28 -0.76 19.58
C ARG A 436 4.64 -1.42 19.77
N ARG A 437 4.70 -2.76 19.83
CA ARG A 437 5.93 -3.54 19.94
C ARG A 437 6.80 -3.45 18.69
N ALA A 438 6.17 -3.40 17.52
CA ALA A 438 6.81 -3.42 16.20
C ALA A 438 6.92 -2.03 15.53
N LEU A 439 6.27 -0.99 16.05
CA LEU A 439 6.35 0.38 15.54
C LEU A 439 7.59 1.11 16.09
N ASP A 440 8.23 1.95 15.26
CA ASP A 440 9.40 2.74 15.66
C ASP A 440 9.09 3.50 16.96
N PRO A 441 9.93 3.37 18.02
CA PRO A 441 9.69 4.07 19.28
C PRO A 441 9.76 5.61 19.14
N LYS A 442 10.18 6.16 18.00
CA LYS A 442 10.10 7.59 17.70
C LYS A 442 8.79 8.02 17.03
N LYS A 443 7.91 7.08 16.68
CA LYS A 443 6.60 7.35 16.06
C LYS A 443 5.48 7.07 17.07
N ALA A 444 4.53 7.99 17.18
CA ALA A 444 3.38 7.83 18.06
C ALA A 444 2.38 6.80 17.50
N LEU A 445 1.64 6.12 18.37
CA LEU A 445 0.51 5.26 18.02
C LEU A 445 -0.79 5.92 18.47
N ILE A 446 -1.68 6.19 17.53
CA ILE A 446 -2.97 6.84 17.74
C ILE A 446 -4.05 5.76 17.87
N GLY A 447 -4.69 5.70 19.03
CA GLY A 447 -5.96 5.02 19.22
C GLY A 447 -7.12 5.92 18.79
N PHE A 448 -8.32 5.38 18.57
CA PHE A 448 -9.46 6.20 18.21
C PHE A 448 -10.82 5.59 18.50
N ALA A 449 -11.84 6.44 18.48
CA ALA A 449 -13.26 6.06 18.55
C ALA A 449 -14.12 7.05 17.76
N GLY A 450 -15.35 6.65 17.42
CA GLY A 450 -16.37 7.60 17.01
C GLY A 450 -16.84 8.43 18.20
N ALA A 451 -17.09 9.72 17.99
CA ALA A 451 -17.70 10.54 19.04
C ALA A 451 -19.16 10.11 19.29
N PRO A 452 -19.70 10.30 20.50
CA PRO A 452 -21.05 9.86 20.87
C PRO A 452 -22.15 10.29 19.90
N PHE A 453 -22.17 11.56 19.44
CA PHE A 453 -23.16 12.04 18.48
C PHE A 453 -23.12 11.25 17.17
N THR A 454 -21.91 11.04 16.64
CA THR A 454 -21.70 10.29 15.40
C THR A 454 -22.10 8.83 15.54
N VAL A 455 -21.74 8.17 16.65
CA VAL A 455 -22.11 6.77 16.92
C VAL A 455 -23.62 6.63 17.11
N ALA A 456 -24.23 7.53 17.89
CA ALA A 456 -25.68 7.59 18.07
C ALA A 456 -26.40 7.76 16.73
N SER A 457 -25.92 8.66 15.87
CA SER A 457 -26.49 8.86 14.54
C SER A 457 -26.53 7.56 13.73
N TYR A 458 -25.45 6.78 13.72
CA TYR A 458 -25.45 5.48 13.04
C TYR A 458 -26.46 4.50 13.66
N MET A 459 -26.52 4.43 14.99
CA MET A 459 -27.45 3.56 15.72
C MET A 459 -28.92 3.96 15.47
N ILE A 460 -29.24 5.25 15.35
CA ILE A 460 -30.60 5.76 15.18
C ILE A 460 -31.05 5.67 13.71
N GLU A 461 -30.20 6.10 12.79
CA GLU A 461 -30.51 6.11 11.36
C GLU A 461 -30.54 4.70 10.77
N GLY A 462 -29.69 3.80 11.28
CA GLY A 462 -29.50 2.46 10.74
C GLY A 462 -28.29 2.34 9.80
N GLY A 463 -27.54 3.43 9.60
CA GLY A 463 -26.48 3.57 8.60
C GLY A 463 -26.07 5.04 8.44
N GLY A 464 -25.46 5.39 7.30
CA GLY A 464 -25.20 6.79 6.97
C GLY A 464 -26.49 7.52 6.55
N SER A 465 -26.59 8.81 6.87
CA SER A 465 -27.71 9.68 6.48
C SER A 465 -27.20 11.00 5.92
N ARG A 466 -28.00 11.68 5.10
CA ARG A 466 -27.67 13.03 4.58
C ARG A 466 -28.25 14.13 5.44
N THR A 467 -29.41 13.90 6.04
CA THR A 467 -30.19 14.91 6.77
C THR A 467 -30.27 14.63 8.28
N TYR A 468 -29.99 13.40 8.69
CA TYR A 468 -30.02 12.95 10.10
C TYR A 468 -31.37 13.22 10.78
N GLU A 469 -32.47 13.06 10.04
CA GLU A 469 -33.83 13.35 10.48
C GLU A 469 -34.26 12.52 11.69
N ASN A 470 -33.90 11.24 11.75
CA ASN A 470 -34.28 10.39 12.89
C ASN A 470 -33.46 10.76 14.13
N THR A 471 -32.18 11.05 13.94
CA THR A 471 -31.26 11.47 15.00
C THR A 471 -31.75 12.76 15.66
N LYS A 472 -31.95 13.81 14.85
CA LYS A 472 -32.48 15.09 15.32
C LYS A 472 -33.91 14.97 15.83
N GLY A 473 -34.71 14.11 15.19
CA GLY A 473 -36.06 13.79 15.65
C GLY A 473 -36.08 13.26 17.08
N LEU A 474 -35.13 12.38 17.45
CA LEU A 474 -35.01 11.90 18.83
C LEU A 474 -34.55 13.00 19.77
N MET A 475 -33.55 13.81 19.39
CA MET A 475 -33.07 14.96 20.18
C MET A 475 -34.22 15.90 20.56
N TYR A 476 -35.07 16.25 19.60
CA TYR A 476 -36.14 17.24 19.82
C TYR A 476 -37.40 16.65 20.45
N LYS A 477 -37.78 15.42 20.10
CA LYS A 477 -39.02 14.81 20.60
C LYS A 477 -38.87 14.19 21.97
N ASP A 478 -37.68 13.67 22.28
CA ASP A 478 -37.40 12.99 23.55
C ASP A 478 -35.95 13.30 24.02
N PRO A 479 -35.69 14.53 24.49
CA PRO A 479 -34.38 14.91 25.03
C PRO A 479 -33.90 13.96 26.13
N GLY A 480 -34.80 13.43 26.96
CA GLY A 480 -34.45 12.50 28.04
C GLY A 480 -33.83 11.21 27.51
N ALA A 481 -34.47 10.57 26.52
CA ALA A 481 -33.92 9.41 25.84
C ALA A 481 -32.60 9.72 25.14
N TRP A 482 -32.49 10.88 24.50
CA TRP A 482 -31.25 11.33 23.86
C TRP A 482 -30.10 11.44 24.87
N HIS A 483 -30.30 12.16 25.98
CA HIS A 483 -29.26 12.33 27.00
C HIS A 483 -28.88 11.00 27.65
N THR A 484 -29.84 10.10 27.87
CA THR A 484 -29.58 8.74 28.39
C THR A 484 -28.69 7.93 27.43
N MET A 485 -28.99 8.00 26.12
CA MET A 485 -28.18 7.33 25.09
C MET A 485 -26.77 7.91 25.00
N MET A 486 -26.65 9.24 24.99
CA MET A 486 -25.36 9.92 24.91
C MET A 486 -24.49 9.69 26.15
N GLU A 487 -25.09 9.57 27.33
CA GLU A 487 -24.41 9.22 28.57
C GLU A 487 -23.83 7.79 28.50
N LYS A 488 -24.64 6.80 28.09
CA LYS A 488 -24.19 5.42 27.85
C LYS A 488 -23.03 5.38 26.85
N LEU A 489 -23.15 6.08 25.72
CA LEU A 489 -22.11 6.13 24.68
C LEU A 489 -20.84 6.85 25.14
N SER A 490 -20.97 7.91 25.94
CA SER A 490 -19.83 8.67 26.46
C SER A 490 -19.01 7.83 27.42
N THR A 491 -19.68 7.18 28.38
CA THR A 491 -19.05 6.26 29.35
C THR A 491 -18.38 5.09 28.63
N ALA A 492 -19.08 4.45 27.67
CA ALA A 492 -18.51 3.37 26.86
C ALA A 492 -17.27 3.82 26.07
N THR A 493 -17.35 4.99 25.43
CA THR A 493 -16.25 5.54 24.64
C THR A 493 -15.04 5.89 25.50
N ALA A 494 -15.24 6.48 26.68
CA ALA A 494 -14.16 6.77 27.62
C ALA A 494 -13.46 5.48 28.09
N SER A 495 -14.25 4.45 28.45
CA SER A 495 -13.72 3.14 28.83
C SER A 495 -12.92 2.49 27.69
N TYR A 496 -13.47 2.51 26.47
CA TYR A 496 -12.81 1.97 25.28
C TYR A 496 -11.48 2.66 24.99
N LEU A 497 -11.45 4.00 24.98
CA LEU A 497 -10.23 4.77 24.73
C LEU A 497 -9.17 4.58 25.83
N ASN A 498 -9.58 4.53 27.11
CA ASN A 498 -8.65 4.26 28.20
C ASN A 498 -8.02 2.87 28.12
N ASN A 499 -8.75 1.85 27.64
CA ASN A 499 -8.17 0.53 27.38
C ASN A 499 -7.22 0.53 26.17
N GLN A 500 -7.49 1.34 25.13
CA GLN A 500 -6.52 1.55 24.05
C GLN A 500 -5.22 2.22 24.54
N ILE A 501 -5.33 3.20 25.45
CA ILE A 501 -4.18 3.85 26.09
C ILE A 501 -3.36 2.83 26.89
N LYS A 502 -4.02 2.01 27.72
CA LYS A 502 -3.36 0.92 28.45
C LYS A 502 -2.67 -0.07 27.52
N ALA A 503 -3.25 -0.34 26.34
CA ALA A 503 -2.70 -1.24 25.34
C ALA A 503 -1.51 -0.66 24.54
N GLY A 504 -1.24 0.65 24.66
CA GLY A 504 -0.06 1.30 24.09
C GLY A 504 -0.34 2.46 23.12
N ALA A 505 -1.58 2.98 23.06
CA ALA A 505 -1.84 4.24 22.36
C ALA A 505 -1.21 5.43 23.10
N ASP A 506 -0.47 6.26 22.37
CA ASP A 506 0.20 7.46 22.88
C ASP A 506 -0.70 8.70 22.84
N ALA A 507 -1.65 8.72 21.90
CA ALA A 507 -2.69 9.73 21.76
C ALA A 507 -4.00 9.07 21.31
N VAL A 508 -5.13 9.75 21.51
CA VAL A 508 -6.44 9.25 21.05
C VAL A 508 -7.18 10.29 20.22
N GLN A 509 -7.88 9.84 19.17
CA GLN A 509 -8.73 10.70 18.35
C GLN A 509 -10.22 10.33 18.46
N LEU A 510 -11.05 11.34 18.71
CA LEU A 510 -12.50 11.28 18.59
C LEU A 510 -12.91 11.78 17.21
N PHE A 511 -13.59 10.92 16.46
CA PHE A 511 -14.14 11.26 15.15
C PHE A 511 -15.62 11.63 15.27
N ASP A 512 -15.91 12.93 15.31
CA ASP A 512 -17.26 13.45 15.28
C ASP A 512 -17.67 13.85 13.85
N SER A 513 -17.76 12.83 13.00
CA SER A 513 -17.87 12.99 11.55
C SER A 513 -19.15 13.71 11.12
N TRP A 514 -20.24 13.58 11.90
CA TRP A 514 -21.57 14.05 11.52
C TRP A 514 -22.03 15.33 12.22
N VAL A 515 -21.29 15.80 13.22
CA VAL A 515 -21.77 16.86 14.11
C VAL A 515 -21.93 18.23 13.46
N GLY A 516 -21.26 18.47 12.33
CA GLY A 516 -21.44 19.69 11.55
C GLY A 516 -22.85 19.86 10.95
N CYS A 517 -23.75 18.89 11.12
CA CYS A 517 -25.16 19.06 10.78
C CYS A 517 -25.95 19.84 11.85
N LEU A 518 -25.39 20.07 13.04
CA LEU A 518 -26.06 20.74 14.16
C LEU A 518 -25.92 22.26 14.12
N SER A 519 -26.92 22.95 14.68
CA SER A 519 -26.79 24.35 15.06
C SER A 519 -25.85 24.52 16.26
N ARG A 520 -25.42 25.75 16.54
CA ARG A 520 -24.60 26.05 17.73
C ARG A 520 -25.34 25.74 19.03
N ASP A 521 -26.64 26.05 19.09
CA ASP A 521 -27.44 25.84 20.29
C ASP A 521 -27.70 24.34 20.51
N ASP A 522 -28.02 23.60 19.44
CA ASP A 522 -28.16 22.14 19.53
C ASP A 522 -26.85 21.47 19.98
N TYR A 523 -25.69 21.93 19.49
CA TYR A 523 -24.42 21.38 19.94
C TYR A 523 -24.20 21.63 21.44
N LYS A 524 -24.48 22.85 21.91
CA LYS A 524 -24.32 23.21 23.33
C LYS A 524 -25.22 22.39 24.24
N GLU A 525 -26.46 22.15 23.83
CA GLU A 525 -27.43 21.40 24.62
C GLU A 525 -27.16 19.90 24.56
N PHE A 526 -27.10 19.35 23.35
CA PHE A 526 -27.23 17.91 23.12
C PHE A 526 -25.90 17.17 23.01
N VAL A 527 -24.77 17.86 22.81
CA VAL A 527 -23.47 17.22 22.54
C VAL A 527 -22.36 17.65 23.50
N LEU A 528 -22.19 18.97 23.71
CA LEU A 528 -21.07 19.52 24.48
C LEU A 528 -20.96 18.95 25.92
N PRO A 529 -22.04 18.78 26.70
CA PRO A 529 -21.93 18.26 28.07
C PRO A 529 -21.36 16.83 28.11
N HIS A 530 -21.79 16.00 27.17
CA HIS A 530 -21.34 14.61 27.01
C HIS A 530 -19.89 14.52 26.57
N MET A 531 -19.49 15.40 25.65
CA MET A 531 -18.09 15.49 25.21
C MET A 531 -17.17 15.96 26.34
N LYS A 532 -17.59 16.94 27.15
CA LYS A 532 -16.84 17.38 28.34
C LYS A 532 -16.63 16.24 29.32
N LYS A 533 -17.70 15.49 29.64
CA LYS A 533 -17.64 14.33 30.53
C LYS A 533 -16.67 13.27 29.98
N LEU A 534 -16.89 12.82 28.75
CA LEU A 534 -16.04 11.83 28.07
C LEU A 534 -14.56 12.22 28.15
N ILE A 535 -14.21 13.43 27.73
CA ILE A 535 -12.81 13.88 27.68
C ILE A 535 -12.21 14.00 29.09
N SER A 536 -13.00 14.41 30.09
CA SER A 536 -12.54 14.49 31.48
C SER A 536 -12.21 13.13 32.12
N GLU A 537 -12.79 12.05 31.59
CA GLU A 537 -12.56 10.67 32.04
C GLU A 537 -11.39 9.99 31.32
N ILE A 538 -10.84 10.60 30.26
CA ILE A 538 -9.64 10.10 29.59
C ILE A 538 -8.40 10.38 30.46
N HIS A 539 -7.44 9.45 30.46
CA HIS A 539 -6.17 9.59 31.16
C HIS A 539 -5.49 10.94 30.87
N LYS A 540 -5.23 11.74 31.91
CA LYS A 540 -4.84 13.17 31.82
C LYS A 540 -3.59 13.46 30.99
N ASP A 541 -2.63 12.52 30.96
CA ASP A 541 -1.38 12.69 30.22
C ASP A 541 -1.50 12.36 28.72
N THR A 542 -2.65 11.85 28.28
CA THR A 542 -2.87 11.43 26.89
C THR A 542 -3.53 12.56 26.10
N PRO A 543 -2.90 13.09 25.04
CA PRO A 543 -3.53 14.06 24.16
C PRO A 543 -4.79 13.49 23.51
N VAL A 544 -5.89 14.22 23.63
CA VAL A 544 -7.16 13.95 22.94
C VAL A 544 -7.29 14.88 21.75
N ILE A 545 -7.50 14.29 20.57
CA ILE A 545 -7.76 14.99 19.32
C ILE A 545 -9.26 14.95 19.05
N HIS A 546 -9.91 16.10 18.90
CA HIS A 546 -11.30 16.17 18.48
C HIS A 546 -11.36 16.60 17.02
N PHE A 547 -11.70 15.66 16.13
CA PHE A 547 -11.88 15.95 14.70
C PHE A 547 -13.37 15.86 14.34
N GLY A 548 -13.88 16.91 13.71
CA GLY A 548 -15.24 16.91 13.14
C GLY A 548 -15.26 17.54 11.75
N THR A 549 -16.30 17.22 10.98
CA THR A 549 -16.52 17.80 9.65
C THR A 549 -17.74 18.71 9.67
N GLY A 550 -17.65 19.85 9.00
CA GLY A 550 -18.70 20.87 8.92
C GLY A 550 -18.73 21.75 10.16
N THR A 551 -17.65 21.74 10.94
CA THR A 551 -17.61 22.28 12.31
C THR A 551 -17.02 23.68 12.40
N GLY A 552 -16.82 24.40 11.29
CA GLY A 552 -16.22 25.74 11.30
C GLY A 552 -16.95 26.72 12.22
N ALA A 553 -18.28 26.61 12.32
CA ALA A 553 -19.11 27.41 13.21
C ALA A 553 -19.19 26.88 14.65
N LEU A 554 -18.52 25.76 14.98
CA LEU A 554 -18.58 25.07 16.27
C LEU A 554 -17.21 25.03 16.98
N LEU A 555 -16.15 25.59 16.40
CA LEU A 555 -14.77 25.40 16.84
C LEU A 555 -14.49 25.87 18.28
N ASP A 556 -15.11 26.97 18.70
CA ASP A 556 -15.03 27.50 20.08
C ASP A 556 -15.71 26.56 21.08
N LEU A 557 -16.82 25.93 20.70
CA LEU A 557 -17.53 24.96 21.53
C LEU A 557 -16.78 23.62 21.60
N ILE A 558 -16.19 23.19 20.48
CA ILE A 558 -15.29 22.03 20.42
C ILE A 558 -14.06 22.24 21.31
N LYS A 559 -13.50 23.47 21.35
CA LYS A 559 -12.45 23.81 22.31
C LYS A 559 -12.95 23.63 23.75
N GLU A 560 -14.14 24.13 24.05
CA GLU A 560 -14.75 24.07 25.38
C GLU A 560 -14.96 22.64 25.88
N SER A 561 -15.00 21.65 24.98
CA SER A 561 -15.08 20.23 25.35
C SER A 561 -13.83 19.70 26.06
N GLY A 562 -12.71 20.42 26.01
CA GLY A 562 -11.50 20.08 26.77
C GLY A 562 -10.41 19.34 25.98
N SER A 563 -10.59 19.11 24.69
CA SER A 563 -9.57 18.45 23.84
C SER A 563 -8.26 19.27 23.75
N GLN A 564 -7.13 18.61 23.56
CA GLN A 564 -5.80 19.25 23.43
C GLN A 564 -5.50 19.65 21.98
N VAL A 565 -6.00 18.87 21.02
CA VAL A 565 -5.81 19.10 19.59
C VAL A 565 -7.18 19.21 18.90
N ILE A 566 -7.39 20.26 18.11
CA ILE A 566 -8.61 20.44 17.33
C ILE A 566 -8.33 20.12 15.86
N GLY A 567 -8.99 19.10 15.34
CA GLY A 567 -8.92 18.70 13.94
C GLY A 567 -9.85 19.55 13.08
N LEU A 568 -9.31 20.09 11.98
CA LEU A 568 -10.01 20.99 11.07
C LEU A 568 -10.23 20.32 9.72
N ASP A 569 -11.43 20.48 9.15
CA ASP A 569 -11.68 20.11 7.75
C ASP A 569 -11.22 21.19 6.77
N TRP A 570 -11.24 20.87 5.47
CA TRP A 570 -10.65 21.69 4.41
C TRP A 570 -11.43 22.97 4.06
N ARG A 571 -12.66 23.14 4.55
CA ARG A 571 -13.47 24.34 4.34
C ARG A 571 -13.05 25.50 5.23
N VAL A 572 -12.32 25.17 6.30
CA VAL A 572 -11.91 26.13 7.33
C VAL A 572 -10.58 26.78 6.94
N ASP A 573 -10.48 28.11 7.11
CA ASP A 573 -9.18 28.78 6.99
C ASP A 573 -8.34 28.53 8.25
N LEU A 574 -7.19 27.84 8.10
CA LEU A 574 -6.32 27.46 9.21
C LEU A 574 -5.94 28.63 10.12
N ALA A 575 -5.54 29.78 9.56
CA ALA A 575 -5.04 30.91 10.35
C ALA A 575 -6.17 31.57 11.14
N LYS A 576 -7.35 31.76 10.51
CA LYS A 576 -8.53 32.32 11.19
C LYS A 576 -9.03 31.38 12.28
N ALA A 577 -9.12 30.09 11.99
CA ALA A 577 -9.59 29.09 12.95
C ALA A 577 -8.66 28.93 14.14
N TRP A 578 -7.34 28.84 13.92
CA TRP A 578 -6.41 28.73 15.04
C TRP A 578 -6.42 29.98 15.92
N ARG A 579 -6.62 31.17 15.34
CA ARG A 579 -6.84 32.40 16.13
C ARG A 579 -8.14 32.37 16.93
N GLN A 580 -9.23 31.87 16.37
CA GLN A 580 -10.52 31.74 17.07
C GLN A 580 -10.45 30.71 18.21
N ILE A 581 -9.81 29.57 17.94
CA ILE A 581 -9.55 28.54 18.95
C ILE A 581 -8.60 29.09 20.03
N GLY A 582 -7.62 29.89 19.67
CA GLY A 582 -6.55 30.32 20.55
C GLY A 582 -5.31 29.44 20.42
N TYR A 583 -4.15 30.05 20.61
CA TYR A 583 -2.85 29.40 20.47
C TYR A 583 -2.44 28.55 21.68
N ASP A 584 -3.32 28.45 22.68
CA ASP A 584 -3.25 27.52 23.82
C ASP A 584 -3.73 26.10 23.47
N LYS A 585 -4.11 25.86 22.22
CA LYS A 585 -4.50 24.56 21.68
C LYS A 585 -3.75 24.25 20.40
N ALA A 586 -3.43 22.97 20.21
CA ALA A 586 -2.88 22.49 18.96
C ALA A 586 -3.98 22.36 17.91
N VAL A 587 -3.62 22.47 16.63
CA VAL A 587 -4.54 22.26 15.50
C VAL A 587 -3.99 21.22 14.55
N GLN A 588 -4.89 20.42 13.98
CA GLN A 588 -4.57 19.36 13.03
C GLN A 588 -5.31 19.55 11.71
N GLY A 589 -4.64 19.34 10.58
CA GLY A 589 -5.25 19.40 9.24
C GLY A 589 -4.50 20.33 8.28
N ASN A 590 -5.14 20.88 7.24
CA ASN A 590 -6.52 20.59 6.84
C ASN A 590 -6.68 20.49 5.32
N LEU A 591 -5.70 19.89 4.64
CA LEU A 591 -5.69 19.81 3.18
C LEU A 591 -6.88 19.02 2.62
N ASP A 592 -7.54 19.53 1.58
CA ASP A 592 -8.60 18.80 0.89
C ASP A 592 -8.06 17.46 0.32
N PRO A 593 -8.60 16.29 0.70
CA PRO A 593 -8.13 15.00 0.18
C PRO A 593 -8.29 14.87 -1.34
N VAL A 594 -9.22 15.58 -1.97
CA VAL A 594 -9.43 15.54 -3.43
C VAL A 594 -8.24 16.15 -4.17
N LEU A 595 -7.49 17.06 -3.54
CA LEU A 595 -6.29 17.62 -4.14
C LEU A 595 -5.24 16.56 -4.51
N LEU A 596 -5.22 15.41 -3.82
CA LEU A 596 -4.30 14.33 -4.09
C LEU A 596 -4.53 13.64 -5.45
N PHE A 597 -5.60 13.97 -6.18
CA PHE A 597 -5.78 13.58 -7.58
C PHE A 597 -5.10 14.52 -8.58
N SER A 598 -4.55 15.65 -8.12
CA SER A 598 -3.87 16.63 -8.96
C SER A 598 -2.41 16.25 -9.26
N THR A 599 -1.65 17.18 -9.83
CA THR A 599 -0.22 17.03 -10.09
C THR A 599 0.62 17.27 -8.83
N PRO A 600 1.82 16.67 -8.73
CA PRO A 600 2.73 16.93 -7.61
C PRO A 600 3.05 18.42 -7.38
N SER A 601 3.14 19.23 -8.45
CA SER A 601 3.39 20.67 -8.35
C SER A 601 2.22 21.41 -7.71
N GLU A 602 0.98 21.05 -8.05
CA GLU A 602 -0.21 21.66 -7.46
C GLU A 602 -0.39 21.24 -5.99
N ILE A 603 -0.11 19.97 -5.67
CA ILE A 603 -0.08 19.47 -4.29
C ILE A 603 0.91 20.31 -3.47
N ARG A 604 2.15 20.46 -3.93
CA ARG A 604 3.18 21.29 -3.26
C ARG A 604 2.70 22.74 -3.08
N ARG A 605 2.15 23.36 -4.12
CA ARG A 605 1.65 24.75 -4.08
C ARG A 605 0.56 24.95 -3.02
N ARG A 606 -0.43 24.06 -2.97
CA ARG A 606 -1.57 24.16 -2.03
C ARG A 606 -1.17 23.79 -0.61
N THR A 607 -0.32 22.79 -0.43
CA THR A 607 0.26 22.44 0.87
C THR A 607 1.08 23.60 1.43
N LYS A 608 1.92 24.25 0.61
CA LYS A 608 2.70 25.42 1.03
C LYS A 608 1.82 26.52 1.62
N LYS A 609 0.68 26.82 0.98
CA LYS A 609 -0.27 27.82 1.47
C LYS A 609 -0.83 27.50 2.86
N ILE A 610 -1.02 26.22 3.19
CA ILE A 610 -1.46 25.80 4.53
C ILE A 610 -0.30 25.94 5.52
N MET A 611 0.88 25.46 5.16
CA MET A 611 2.09 25.57 5.99
C MET A 611 2.44 27.04 6.32
N ASP A 612 2.32 27.94 5.34
CA ASP A 612 2.53 29.38 5.50
C ASP A 612 1.56 30.00 6.51
N LYS A 613 0.31 29.52 6.56
CA LYS A 613 -0.70 29.97 7.54
C LYS A 613 -0.38 29.51 8.95
N ALA A 614 0.25 28.35 9.11
CA ALA A 614 0.72 27.88 10.41
C ALA A 614 1.88 28.73 10.96
N LYS A 615 2.67 29.36 10.08
CA LYS A 615 3.81 30.24 10.42
C LYS A 615 4.88 29.57 11.30
N GLY A 616 5.08 28.25 11.13
CA GLY A 616 6.06 27.49 11.91
C GLY A 616 5.78 27.45 13.42
N ARG A 617 4.57 27.86 13.87
CA ARG A 617 4.20 27.89 15.28
C ARG A 617 4.13 26.46 15.84
N PRO A 618 4.61 26.23 17.08
CA PRO A 618 4.35 24.99 17.82
C PRO A 618 2.85 24.68 17.88
N GLY A 619 2.50 23.40 17.86
CA GLY A 619 1.08 22.99 17.92
C GLY A 619 0.41 22.71 16.58
N PHE A 620 1.13 22.80 15.46
CA PHE A 620 0.57 22.41 14.16
C PHE A 620 0.94 20.98 13.79
N ILE A 621 -0.08 20.16 13.52
CA ILE A 621 0.07 18.80 12.98
C ILE A 621 -0.56 18.79 11.58
N PHE A 622 0.24 18.54 10.56
CA PHE A 622 -0.30 18.47 9.21
C PHE A 622 -1.13 17.19 9.05
N ASN A 623 -2.30 17.33 8.45
CA ASN A 623 -3.14 16.22 8.04
C ASN A 623 -4.02 16.67 6.87
N LEU A 624 -4.74 15.73 6.26
CA LEU A 624 -5.87 16.07 5.41
C LEU A 624 -7.05 16.58 6.26
N GLY A 625 -7.99 17.27 5.63
CA GLY A 625 -9.26 17.66 6.24
C GLY A 625 -10.30 16.54 6.24
N HIS A 626 -10.00 15.38 5.65
CA HIS A 626 -10.75 14.13 5.74
C HIS A 626 -9.87 12.96 5.28
N GLY A 627 -10.28 11.71 5.50
CA GLY A 627 -9.50 10.54 5.09
C GLY A 627 -9.25 10.39 3.58
N ILE A 628 -8.11 9.77 3.24
CA ILE A 628 -7.69 9.45 1.87
C ILE A 628 -8.79 8.70 1.11
N LEU A 629 -8.96 9.05 -0.17
CA LEU A 629 -9.97 8.48 -1.04
C LEU A 629 -9.46 7.20 -1.75
N PRO A 630 -10.35 6.22 -2.05
CA PRO A 630 -9.91 4.90 -2.53
C PRO A 630 -9.10 4.89 -3.82
N LYS A 631 -9.29 5.89 -4.69
CA LYS A 631 -8.61 5.99 -5.99
C LYS A 631 -7.38 6.90 -5.97
N THR A 632 -7.02 7.46 -4.81
CA THR A 632 -5.90 8.40 -4.69
C THR A 632 -4.59 7.73 -5.13
N PRO A 633 -3.80 8.34 -6.03
CA PRO A 633 -2.48 7.81 -6.39
C PRO A 633 -1.52 7.83 -5.19
N VAL A 634 -0.93 6.68 -4.85
CA VAL A 634 0.03 6.58 -3.72
C VAL A 634 1.22 7.52 -3.90
N ASP A 635 1.74 7.66 -5.13
CA ASP A 635 2.84 8.58 -5.46
C ASP A 635 2.52 10.04 -5.07
N ASN A 636 1.26 10.46 -5.16
CA ASN A 636 0.84 11.80 -4.77
C ASN A 636 0.75 11.97 -3.25
N VAL A 637 0.40 10.90 -2.52
CA VAL A 637 0.43 10.87 -1.05
C VAL A 637 1.86 10.99 -0.55
N LEU A 638 2.79 10.25 -1.16
CA LEU A 638 4.22 10.33 -0.85
C LEU A 638 4.77 11.74 -1.13
N ALA A 639 4.46 12.29 -2.31
CA ALA A 639 4.88 13.64 -2.66
C ALA A 639 4.37 14.73 -1.70
N LEU A 640 3.17 14.54 -1.12
CA LEU A 640 2.64 15.42 -0.07
C LEU A 640 3.50 15.34 1.20
N ILE A 641 3.74 14.12 1.69
CA ILE A 641 4.47 13.88 2.94
C ILE A 641 5.89 14.41 2.82
N ASP A 642 6.58 14.05 1.75
CA ASP A 642 7.94 14.51 1.48
C ASP A 642 7.99 16.04 1.49
N PHE A 643 7.06 16.70 0.81
CA PHE A 643 7.04 18.17 0.79
C PHE A 643 6.78 18.80 2.16
N VAL A 644 5.93 18.22 3.00
CA VAL A 644 5.69 18.75 4.36
C VAL A 644 6.97 18.66 5.20
N HIS A 645 7.69 17.54 5.14
CA HIS A 645 8.98 17.40 5.81
C HIS A 645 10.03 18.36 5.24
N GLU A 646 10.17 18.46 3.91
CA GLU A 646 11.10 19.40 3.23
C GLU A 646 10.87 20.84 3.65
N TYR A 647 9.61 21.27 3.62
CA TYR A 647 9.26 22.66 3.79
C TYR A 647 9.44 23.15 5.23
N SER A 648 9.24 22.25 6.20
CA SER A 648 9.20 22.60 7.62
C SER A 648 10.49 22.29 8.38
N THR A 649 11.44 21.55 7.79
CA THR A 649 12.73 21.28 8.42
C THR A 649 13.45 22.60 8.70
N LYS A 650 13.69 22.90 9.99
CA LYS A 650 14.43 24.09 10.43
C LYS A 650 15.85 24.06 9.84
N LYS A 651 16.30 25.20 9.30
CA LYS A 651 17.66 25.37 8.78
C LYS A 651 18.68 25.54 9.90
#